data_AF-A0A9D5NNP3-F1
#
_entry.id   AF-A0A9D5NNP3-F1
#
_cell.length_a   1.000
_cell.length_b   1.000
_cell.length_c   1.000
_cell.angle_alpha   90.00
_cell.angle_beta   90.00
_cell.angle_gamma   90.00
#
_symmetry.space_group_name_H-M   'P 1'
#
loop_
_entity.id
_entity.type
_entity.pdbx_description
1 polymer ?
#
loop_
_entity_poly.entity_id
_entity_poly.type
_entity_poly.pdbx_seq_one_letter_code
_entity_poly.pdbx_strand_id
1 'polypeptide(L)'
;MSTFAKILQPRPEMTINGDKKYGILLLMLGMVLGMMAQGDEREFYVFDASNGMAANSAQTIKCTKTGRMVITTIGHVNFYDGNSFAHISPEQRDSYALSKYSGNYRQMFDRHHHFWLKDKYQVICVDLLTETMHHNVKEVFHEMGIDQKVDDLFADSENMMWMLTGGDLVSTDRQQRLKLRKGVQLHDVDVVDGKQVLLFYGDGMMVAHDLKSGRKIYEVAVDTALANGHQNSSVVMPYGEGYYQIRNGKKGGLLSYLDLEKRQWTKVMEQEYPLNNMTVYKDTLYVASMFGYWTIDLKTGRQQHVEELKLSKGRRLKTDVNVIAFDRQGGMWIGTERRGLLYAKPYRSPFKKYSWSDPQSGHYYNLMAAKLDLTLKPYIRHVNSIYQDSRGWTWTCLYSGLKLQKTEGGEERVFSRRDGLMNEMVHSIVEDDNHDLWASTSFGIAHLYIRGDSVARIETYTHQDNVPNESFVNGMAAKLDDGRIVMQSLDNMVVFNPADLHPMDTPEYVLYPKLVGLEVNGQQIEPRKEYRGQQILARAVTRSQEINVNYDQTTLLLTFSALNYFRPMQTYYRLRVKGSRRYNDWCVLSHGKYPNLVNKYGLLKLQLMNLVPGDYEVELQASLTPDNWSQEPYVWTIKVHQPWWRTTGLYLLLAVLGLLLAALNVVYYNRNTKLRLIRNGQESDLLRRIKTFANRCETMSQEVLTPYTMTQNKSGITSEYGVVSDEFAEVMLKIIPYVNGLKDEQDFNVTELSKLTGKPTIELYTLMADQLDKNPRILIGRLRLQEVERLLRETTLNVEEIADKCHYVSPNYLIAAFYHRYRMTPNDYRNSSAR
;
A
#
# COMPACT_ATOMS: atom_id res chain seq x y z
N MET A 1 56.15 -33.22 1.96
CA MET A 1 57.17 -33.13 3.03
C MET A 1 58.15 -32.00 2.71
N SER A 2 58.43 -31.18 3.71
CA SER A 2 59.50 -30.17 3.92
C SER A 2 59.77 -29.05 2.89
N THR A 3 59.37 -27.86 3.33
CA THR A 3 59.93 -26.50 3.18
C THR A 3 61.44 -26.40 3.46
N PHE A 4 62.13 -25.42 2.84
CA PHE A 4 63.15 -24.46 3.37
C PHE A 4 63.98 -23.91 2.16
N ALA A 5 63.84 -22.64 1.72
CA ALA A 5 64.57 -21.42 2.17
C ALA A 5 66.11 -21.54 2.03
N LYS A 6 66.95 -20.59 1.57
CA LYS A 6 66.93 -19.12 1.39
C LYS A 6 68.35 -18.69 0.89
N ILE A 7 68.49 -17.48 0.27
CA ILE A 7 69.69 -16.56 0.27
C ILE A 7 70.79 -16.87 -0.81
N LEU A 8 71.44 -15.99 -1.62
CA LEU A 8 71.87 -14.55 -1.62
C LEU A 8 72.13 -14.05 -3.09
N GLN A 9 72.04 -12.73 -3.36
CA GLN A 9 72.42 -11.99 -4.62
C GLN A 9 73.97 -11.80 -4.76
N PRO A 10 74.62 -11.13 -5.77
CA PRO A 10 74.17 -10.33 -6.95
C PRO A 10 74.92 -10.59 -8.31
N ARG A 11 74.50 -9.83 -9.37
CA ARG A 11 74.90 -9.80 -10.82
C ARG A 11 76.38 -9.37 -11.10
N PRO A 12 76.95 -9.47 -12.32
CA PRO A 12 76.69 -8.66 -13.56
C PRO A 12 76.74 -9.51 -14.86
N GLU A 13 76.50 -9.13 -16.11
CA GLU A 13 76.00 -7.98 -16.87
C GLU A 13 75.68 -8.60 -18.25
N MET A 14 74.51 -8.34 -18.83
CA MET A 14 74.37 -8.52 -20.28
C MET A 14 73.50 -7.42 -20.86
N THR A 15 74.17 -6.67 -21.71
CA THR A 15 73.84 -5.53 -22.55
C THR A 15 72.39 -5.39 -23.05
N ILE A 16 71.86 -4.21 -22.75
CA ILE A 16 70.59 -3.63 -23.20
C ILE A 16 70.71 -3.25 -24.67
N ASN A 17 70.01 -3.97 -25.56
CA ASN A 17 69.51 -3.39 -26.82
C ASN A 17 68.38 -4.20 -27.52
N GLY A 18 67.89 -5.29 -26.91
CA GLY A 18 66.73 -6.05 -27.41
C GLY A 18 65.38 -5.73 -26.76
N ASP A 19 65.37 -5.10 -25.58
CA ASP A 19 64.19 -5.10 -24.69
C ASP A 19 63.13 -4.02 -24.97
N LYS A 20 63.43 -2.98 -25.76
CA LYS A 20 62.43 -1.93 -26.03
C LYS A 20 61.26 -2.42 -26.89
N LYS A 21 61.50 -3.32 -27.85
CA LYS A 21 60.42 -3.89 -28.68
C LYS A 21 59.52 -4.83 -27.89
N TYR A 22 60.09 -5.68 -27.02
CA TYR A 22 59.31 -6.57 -26.16
C TYR A 22 58.61 -5.82 -25.03
N GLY A 23 59.22 -4.78 -24.48
CA GLY A 23 58.59 -3.90 -23.48
C GLY A 23 57.40 -3.12 -24.04
N ILE A 24 57.51 -2.60 -25.27
CA ILE A 24 56.39 -1.95 -25.97
C ILE A 24 55.33 -2.99 -26.35
N LEU A 25 55.71 -4.19 -26.78
CA LEU A 25 54.75 -5.25 -27.08
C LEU A 25 54.02 -5.72 -25.82
N LEU A 26 54.70 -5.84 -24.67
CA LEU A 26 54.11 -6.18 -23.36
C LEU A 26 53.26 -5.05 -22.79
N LEU A 27 53.63 -3.78 -23.02
CA LEU A 27 52.80 -2.62 -22.68
C LEU A 27 51.57 -2.52 -23.58
N MET A 28 51.71 -2.80 -24.88
CA MET A 28 50.59 -2.85 -25.83
C MET A 28 49.70 -4.06 -25.55
N LEU A 29 50.26 -5.22 -25.23
CA LEU A 29 49.51 -6.41 -24.81
C LEU A 29 48.85 -6.20 -23.44
N GLY A 30 49.52 -5.48 -22.53
CA GLY A 30 49.00 -5.06 -21.23
C GLY A 30 47.92 -3.98 -21.33
N MET A 31 48.01 -3.08 -22.33
CA MET A 31 46.95 -2.12 -22.67
C MET A 31 45.79 -2.80 -23.37
N VAL A 32 46.02 -3.78 -24.24
CA VAL A 32 44.98 -4.59 -24.86
C VAL A 32 44.30 -5.46 -23.81
N LEU A 33 45.04 -6.09 -22.89
CA LEU A 33 44.50 -6.83 -21.73
C LEU A 33 43.78 -5.91 -20.73
N GLY A 34 44.28 -4.68 -20.54
CA GLY A 34 43.63 -3.64 -19.73
C GLY A 34 42.34 -3.11 -20.36
N MET A 35 42.30 -2.98 -21.69
CA MET A 35 41.07 -2.71 -22.45
C MET A 35 40.13 -3.93 -22.47
N MET A 36 40.67 -5.14 -22.35
CA MET A 36 39.87 -6.38 -22.25
C MET A 36 39.30 -6.63 -20.85
N ALA A 37 39.78 -5.91 -19.83
CA ALA A 37 39.26 -5.95 -18.46
C ALA A 37 38.46 -4.69 -18.13
N GLN A 38 37.61 -4.22 -19.04
CA GLN A 38 36.53 -3.31 -18.67
C GLN A 38 35.44 -4.15 -17.98
N GLY A 39 35.69 -4.50 -16.72
CA GLY A 39 34.63 -4.95 -15.81
C GLY A 39 33.54 -3.89 -15.79
N ASP A 40 32.29 -4.33 -15.88
CA ASP A 40 31.12 -3.49 -15.64
C ASP A 40 31.19 -3.00 -14.18
N GLU A 41 31.88 -1.88 -13.95
CA GLU A 41 32.26 -1.38 -12.63
C GLU A 41 31.08 -0.65 -11.96
N ARG A 42 29.95 -1.35 -11.89
CA ARG A 42 28.70 -0.87 -11.28
C ARG A 42 28.88 -0.70 -9.78
N GLU A 43 28.23 0.33 -9.25
CA GLU A 43 28.09 0.53 -7.81
C GLU A 43 26.72 0.05 -7.35
N PHE A 44 26.71 -0.76 -6.29
CA PHE A 44 25.52 -1.40 -5.77
C PHE A 44 25.08 -0.81 -4.43
N TYR A 45 23.79 -0.52 -4.30
CA TYR A 45 23.09 -0.16 -3.08
C TYR A 45 22.54 -1.42 -2.41
N VAL A 46 22.68 -1.52 -1.09
CA VAL A 46 22.24 -2.69 -0.32
C VAL A 46 20.85 -2.45 0.24
N PHE A 47 19.94 -3.41 0.07
CA PHE A 47 18.67 -3.52 0.78
C PHE A 47 18.65 -4.82 1.57
N ASP A 48 18.51 -4.74 2.89
CA ASP A 48 18.47 -5.88 3.80
C ASP A 48 17.27 -5.80 4.76
N ALA A 49 17.24 -6.67 5.77
CA ALA A 49 16.16 -6.69 6.77
C ALA A 49 15.99 -5.36 7.51
N SER A 50 17.04 -4.55 7.67
CA SER A 50 16.94 -3.21 8.25
C SER A 50 16.13 -2.24 7.38
N ASN A 51 15.97 -2.55 6.09
CA ASN A 51 15.11 -1.82 5.16
C ASN A 51 13.67 -2.36 5.11
N GLY A 52 13.33 -3.39 5.90
CA GLY A 52 11.98 -3.96 6.00
C GLY A 52 11.77 -5.27 5.23
N MET A 53 12.80 -5.81 4.58
CA MET A 53 12.73 -7.12 3.93
C MET A 53 12.66 -8.24 4.99
N ALA A 54 11.88 -9.30 4.72
CA ALA A 54 11.63 -10.35 5.70
C ALA A 54 12.88 -11.15 6.10
N ALA A 55 13.80 -11.40 5.15
CA ALA A 55 15.06 -12.09 5.41
C ALA A 55 16.15 -11.65 4.43
N ASN A 56 17.42 -11.88 4.78
CA ASN A 56 18.58 -11.45 3.97
C ASN A 56 18.99 -12.45 2.88
N SER A 57 18.21 -13.51 2.65
CA SER A 57 18.54 -14.54 1.67
C SER A 57 17.60 -14.44 0.49
N ALA A 58 17.96 -13.65 -0.53
CA ALA A 58 17.14 -13.44 -1.72
C ALA A 58 17.35 -14.59 -2.70
N GLN A 59 16.29 -15.38 -2.90
CA GLN A 59 16.31 -16.63 -3.65
C GLN A 59 15.94 -16.43 -5.11
N THR A 60 14.89 -15.66 -5.36
CA THR A 60 14.40 -15.35 -6.71
C THR A 60 13.86 -13.93 -6.76
N ILE A 61 14.00 -13.27 -7.90
CA ILE A 61 13.53 -11.90 -8.12
C ILE A 61 12.81 -11.87 -9.47
N LYS A 62 11.66 -11.21 -9.52
CA LYS A 62 10.94 -10.95 -10.76
C LYS A 62 10.38 -9.53 -10.76
N CYS A 63 10.61 -8.81 -11.85
CA CYS A 63 9.94 -7.54 -12.10
C CYS A 63 8.57 -7.81 -12.76
N THR A 64 7.50 -7.28 -12.19
CA THR A 64 6.16 -7.39 -12.77
C THR A 64 6.05 -6.54 -14.05
N LYS A 65 5.06 -6.83 -14.91
CA LYS A 65 4.78 -6.00 -16.10
C LYS A 65 4.57 -4.52 -15.77
N THR A 66 4.09 -4.21 -14.57
CA THR A 66 3.86 -2.85 -14.06
C THR A 66 5.08 -2.25 -13.32
N GLY A 67 6.24 -2.88 -13.32
CA GLY A 67 7.47 -2.36 -12.72
C GLY A 67 7.74 -2.76 -11.27
N ARG A 68 6.74 -3.24 -10.51
CA ARG A 68 6.91 -3.65 -9.10
C ARG A 68 7.86 -4.86 -8.99
N MET A 69 8.76 -4.87 -8.02
CA MET A 69 9.67 -5.98 -7.77
C MET A 69 9.07 -6.97 -6.77
N VAL A 70 9.10 -8.27 -7.11
CA VAL A 70 8.69 -9.39 -6.26
C VAL A 70 9.94 -10.20 -5.94
N ILE A 71 10.24 -10.34 -4.65
CA ILE A 71 11.46 -10.99 -4.15
C ILE A 71 11.06 -12.11 -3.22
N THR A 72 11.41 -13.33 -3.57
CA THR A 72 11.31 -14.44 -2.61
C THR A 72 12.58 -14.47 -1.80
N THR A 73 12.43 -14.41 -0.48
CA THR A 73 13.49 -14.78 0.45
C THR A 73 13.22 -16.16 1.01
N ILE A 74 14.17 -16.76 1.74
CA ILE A 74 13.92 -18.05 2.41
C ILE A 74 12.63 -17.95 3.24
N GLY A 75 11.63 -18.74 2.88
CA GLY A 75 10.34 -18.81 3.57
C GLY A 75 9.41 -17.59 3.43
N HIS A 76 9.72 -16.56 2.63
CA HIS A 76 8.86 -15.36 2.54
C HIS A 76 8.77 -14.79 1.13
N VAL A 77 7.66 -14.11 0.85
CA VAL A 77 7.45 -13.36 -0.40
C VAL A 77 7.41 -11.88 -0.06
N ASN A 78 8.33 -11.10 -0.65
CA ASN A 78 8.46 -9.66 -0.43
C ASN A 78 8.04 -8.91 -1.69
N PHE A 79 7.35 -7.79 -1.50
CA PHE A 79 6.94 -6.88 -2.55
C PHE A 79 7.54 -5.51 -2.28
N TYR A 80 8.38 -5.03 -3.19
CA TYR A 80 9.00 -3.72 -3.08
C TYR A 80 8.27 -2.70 -3.95
N ASP A 81 7.75 -1.66 -3.32
CA ASP A 81 6.91 -0.62 -3.94
C ASP A 81 7.69 0.67 -4.27
N GLY A 82 9.02 0.62 -4.24
CA GLY A 82 9.89 1.77 -4.48
C GLY A 82 10.30 2.53 -3.23
N ASN A 83 9.67 2.24 -2.08
CA ASN A 83 10.03 2.86 -0.81
C ASN A 83 10.14 1.84 0.34
N SER A 84 9.20 0.90 0.42
CA SER A 84 9.06 -0.05 1.51
C SER A 84 8.85 -1.47 0.99
N PHE A 85 9.21 -2.43 1.83
CA PHE A 85 8.90 -3.84 1.62
C PHE A 85 7.63 -4.19 2.39
N ALA A 86 6.65 -4.70 1.69
CA ALA A 86 5.58 -5.51 2.28
C ALA A 86 5.94 -6.98 2.11
N HIS A 87 5.62 -7.84 3.07
CA HIS A 87 5.91 -9.27 2.94
C HIS A 87 4.74 -10.14 3.38
N ILE A 88 4.69 -11.32 2.80
CA ILE A 88 3.78 -12.41 3.14
C ILE A 88 4.62 -13.55 3.67
N SER A 89 4.26 -14.03 4.85
CA SER A 89 4.92 -15.13 5.56
C SER A 89 3.99 -16.34 5.59
N PRO A 90 4.22 -17.35 4.74
CA PRO A 90 3.47 -18.59 4.74
C PRO A 90 3.63 -19.35 6.06
N GLU A 91 2.55 -19.96 6.53
CA GLU A 91 2.56 -20.94 7.61
C GLU A 91 2.66 -22.37 7.04
N GLN A 92 3.03 -23.34 7.88
CA GLN A 92 3.18 -24.73 7.44
C GLN A 92 1.88 -25.32 6.85
N ARG A 93 0.71 -24.86 7.30
CA ARG A 93 -0.60 -25.27 6.77
C ARG A 93 -0.89 -24.74 5.36
N ASP A 94 -0.18 -23.69 4.92
CA ASP A 94 -0.44 -23.03 3.64
C ASP A 94 0.25 -23.75 2.47
N SER A 95 1.15 -24.69 2.76
CA SER A 95 1.90 -25.40 1.74
C SER A 95 1.21 -26.69 1.30
N TYR A 96 1.30 -26.95 -0.01
CA TYR A 96 0.83 -28.18 -0.63
C TYR A 96 2.03 -29.04 -1.04
N ALA A 97 1.98 -30.32 -0.69
CA ALA A 97 3.09 -31.25 -0.92
C ALA A 97 3.21 -31.67 -2.39
N LEU A 98 4.38 -31.45 -2.99
CA LEU A 98 4.74 -31.88 -4.35
C LEU A 98 5.66 -33.10 -4.28
N SER A 99 5.17 -34.29 -4.62
CA SER A 99 5.93 -35.53 -4.46
C SER A 99 7.09 -35.69 -5.46
N LYS A 100 7.04 -34.98 -6.60
CA LYS A 100 8.02 -35.08 -7.69
C LYS A 100 8.90 -33.85 -7.87
N TYR A 101 8.67 -32.79 -7.09
CA TYR A 101 9.50 -31.59 -7.14
C TYR A 101 10.64 -31.63 -6.12
N SER A 102 11.87 -31.78 -6.60
CA SER A 102 13.09 -31.85 -5.78
C SER A 102 14.01 -30.61 -5.92
N GLY A 103 13.56 -29.60 -6.66
CA GLY A 103 14.31 -28.36 -6.94
C GLY A 103 14.27 -27.33 -5.81
N ASN A 104 14.96 -26.20 -6.03
CA ASN A 104 14.99 -25.05 -5.12
C ASN A 104 13.81 -24.09 -5.37
N TYR A 105 13.86 -22.87 -4.84
CA TYR A 105 12.83 -21.86 -5.06
C TYR A 105 12.59 -21.57 -6.55
N ARG A 106 11.33 -21.65 -6.98
CA ARG A 106 10.90 -21.25 -8.33
C ARG A 106 9.61 -20.44 -8.29
N GLN A 107 9.67 -19.22 -8.84
CA GLN A 107 8.51 -18.34 -8.99
C GLN A 107 7.80 -18.60 -10.32
N MET A 108 6.48 -18.70 -10.25
CA MET A 108 5.61 -18.87 -11.40
C MET A 108 4.40 -17.93 -11.25
N PHE A 109 3.92 -17.42 -12.36
CA PHE A 109 2.73 -16.57 -12.43
C PHE A 109 1.78 -17.24 -13.40
N ASP A 110 0.49 -17.27 -13.06
CA ASP A 110 -0.52 -17.81 -13.95
C ASP A 110 -1.36 -16.69 -14.60
N ARG A 111 -2.33 -17.09 -15.43
CA ARG A 111 -3.30 -16.19 -16.08
C ARG A 111 -4.43 -15.73 -15.14
N HIS A 112 -4.60 -16.36 -13.99
CA HIS A 112 -5.66 -16.10 -13.02
C HIS A 112 -5.23 -15.15 -11.89
N HIS A 113 -4.09 -14.49 -12.05
CA HIS A 113 -3.50 -13.57 -11.07
C HIS A 113 -3.00 -14.25 -9.79
N HIS A 114 -2.64 -15.54 -9.85
CA HIS A 114 -1.90 -16.16 -8.76
C HIS A 114 -0.40 -16.09 -8.96
N PHE A 115 0.29 -16.01 -7.82
CA PHE A 115 1.71 -16.22 -7.70
C PHE A 115 1.96 -17.56 -7.02
N TRP A 116 2.67 -18.44 -7.73
CA TRP A 116 3.04 -19.76 -7.26
C TRP A 116 4.51 -19.76 -6.90
N LEU A 117 4.83 -20.21 -5.69
CA LEU A 117 6.21 -20.39 -5.26
C LEU A 117 6.43 -21.86 -4.91
N LYS A 118 7.20 -22.54 -5.76
CA LYS A 118 7.69 -23.89 -5.48
C LYS A 118 8.94 -23.80 -4.62
N ASP A 119 9.03 -24.71 -3.67
CA ASP A 119 10.24 -25.04 -2.91
C ASP A 119 10.30 -26.56 -2.78
N LYS A 120 11.42 -27.12 -2.31
CA LYS A 120 11.64 -28.56 -2.29
C LYS A 120 10.46 -29.30 -1.64
N TYR A 121 9.82 -30.16 -2.41
CA TYR A 121 8.63 -30.95 -2.06
C TYR A 121 7.37 -30.16 -1.67
N GLN A 122 7.30 -28.87 -1.98
CA GLN A 122 6.14 -28.05 -1.61
C GLN A 122 5.86 -26.92 -2.59
N VAL A 123 4.63 -26.42 -2.56
CA VAL A 123 4.23 -25.20 -3.26
C VAL A 123 3.27 -24.41 -2.39
N ILE A 124 3.39 -23.08 -2.48
CA ILE A 124 2.40 -22.15 -1.96
C ILE A 124 1.79 -21.35 -3.10
N CYS A 125 0.60 -20.82 -2.86
CA CYS A 125 -0.14 -19.97 -3.78
C CYS A 125 -0.54 -18.66 -3.08
N VAL A 126 -0.28 -17.53 -3.73
CA VAL A 126 -0.67 -16.19 -3.31
C VAL A 126 -1.60 -15.60 -4.35
N ASP A 127 -2.75 -15.09 -3.92
CA ASP A 127 -3.62 -14.27 -4.76
C ASP A 127 -3.01 -12.87 -4.90
N LEU A 128 -2.65 -12.46 -6.12
CA LEU A 128 -2.08 -11.13 -6.37
C LEU A 128 -3.12 -10.02 -6.48
N LEU A 129 -4.43 -10.34 -6.56
CA LEU A 129 -5.51 -9.36 -6.50
C LEU A 129 -5.73 -8.90 -5.07
N THR A 130 -5.68 -9.81 -4.10
CA THR A 130 -5.83 -9.50 -2.67
C THR A 130 -4.51 -9.36 -1.93
N GLU A 131 -3.38 -9.80 -2.51
CA GLU A 131 -2.07 -9.91 -1.86
C GLU A 131 -2.14 -10.75 -0.57
N THR A 132 -2.88 -11.87 -0.62
CA THR A 132 -3.05 -12.80 0.51
C THR A 132 -2.72 -14.23 0.11
N MET A 133 -2.33 -15.05 1.09
CA MET A 133 -2.12 -16.49 0.89
C MET A 133 -3.44 -17.21 0.59
N HIS A 134 -3.40 -18.20 -0.30
CA HIS A 134 -4.40 -19.26 -0.33
C HIS A 134 -4.05 -20.31 0.71
N HIS A 135 -4.89 -20.46 1.74
CA HIS A 135 -4.69 -21.45 2.80
C HIS A 135 -5.04 -22.88 2.36
N ASN A 136 -5.75 -23.06 1.25
CA ASN A 136 -6.06 -24.37 0.68
C ASN A 136 -5.76 -24.41 -0.82
N VAL A 137 -4.53 -24.75 -1.16
CA VAL A 137 -4.09 -24.85 -2.57
C VAL A 137 -4.86 -25.91 -3.35
N LYS A 138 -5.42 -26.95 -2.69
CA LYS A 138 -6.24 -27.97 -3.36
C LYS A 138 -7.51 -27.40 -3.96
N GLU A 139 -8.14 -26.42 -3.28
CA GLU A 139 -9.31 -25.73 -3.83
C GLU A 139 -8.95 -24.95 -5.09
N VAL A 140 -7.79 -24.29 -5.11
CA VAL A 140 -7.30 -23.59 -6.30
C VAL A 140 -7.09 -24.57 -7.46
N PHE A 141 -6.54 -25.77 -7.21
CA PHE A 141 -6.43 -26.80 -8.23
C PHE A 141 -7.79 -27.29 -8.73
N HIS A 142 -8.75 -27.48 -7.83
CA HIS A 142 -10.13 -27.85 -8.17
C HIS A 142 -10.80 -26.79 -9.07
N GLU A 143 -10.64 -25.50 -8.75
CA GLU A 143 -11.12 -24.38 -9.56
C GLU A 143 -10.46 -24.34 -10.95
N MET A 144 -9.22 -24.82 -11.07
CA MET A 144 -8.52 -25.01 -12.34
C MET A 144 -8.89 -26.32 -13.07
N GLY A 145 -9.86 -27.08 -12.55
CA GLY A 145 -10.35 -28.33 -13.14
C GLY A 145 -9.50 -29.56 -12.83
N ILE A 146 -8.68 -29.53 -11.77
CA ILE A 146 -7.78 -30.61 -11.39
C ILE A 146 -8.16 -31.18 -10.02
N ASP A 147 -8.88 -32.30 -10.04
CA ASP A 147 -9.33 -33.03 -8.83
C ASP A 147 -8.31 -34.05 -8.32
N GLN A 148 -7.40 -34.46 -9.20
CA GLN A 148 -6.40 -35.47 -8.88
C GLN A 148 -5.26 -34.85 -8.07
N LYS A 149 -4.57 -35.70 -7.29
CA LYS A 149 -3.36 -35.27 -6.59
C LYS A 149 -2.33 -34.75 -7.60
N VAL A 150 -1.93 -33.49 -7.40
CA VAL A 150 -0.84 -32.86 -8.16
C VAL A 150 0.50 -33.27 -7.54
N ASP A 151 1.42 -33.76 -8.37
CA ASP A 151 2.75 -34.23 -7.98
C ASP A 151 3.86 -33.20 -8.28
N ASP A 152 3.68 -32.38 -9.32
CA ASP A 152 4.48 -31.20 -9.70
C ASP A 152 3.63 -30.27 -10.59
N LEU A 153 4.07 -29.04 -10.78
CA LEU A 153 3.43 -28.06 -11.65
C LEU A 153 4.45 -27.17 -12.38
N PHE A 154 4.08 -26.70 -13.56
CA PHE A 154 4.91 -25.87 -14.44
C PHE A 154 4.07 -24.72 -14.99
N ALA A 155 4.72 -23.61 -15.31
CA ALA A 155 4.12 -22.52 -16.05
C ALA A 155 4.94 -22.31 -17.32
N ASP A 156 4.27 -22.28 -18.46
CA ASP A 156 4.91 -21.92 -19.72
C ASP A 156 5.12 -20.40 -19.83
N SER A 157 5.81 -19.97 -20.88
CA SER A 157 6.08 -18.57 -21.19
C SER A 157 4.81 -17.75 -21.44
N GLU A 158 3.70 -18.39 -21.80
CA GLU A 158 2.39 -17.77 -21.92
C GLU A 158 1.59 -17.73 -20.60
N ASN A 159 2.20 -18.14 -19.48
CA ASN A 159 1.61 -18.26 -18.14
C ASN A 159 0.45 -19.27 -18.03
N MET A 160 0.36 -20.25 -18.94
CA MET A 160 -0.55 -21.38 -18.79
C MET A 160 0.06 -22.41 -17.84
N MET A 161 -0.79 -22.99 -17.00
CA MET A 161 -0.36 -23.94 -15.98
C MET A 161 -0.45 -25.37 -16.50
N TRP A 162 0.58 -26.15 -16.23
CA TRP A 162 0.70 -27.57 -16.55
C TRP A 162 0.90 -28.34 -15.24
N MET A 163 -0.02 -29.25 -14.93
CA MET A 163 0.01 -30.04 -13.69
C MET A 163 0.35 -31.49 -13.99
N LEU A 164 1.28 -32.04 -13.23
CA LEU A 164 1.62 -33.45 -13.27
C LEU A 164 0.71 -34.21 -12.31
N THR A 165 -0.17 -35.06 -12.85
CA THR A 165 -1.14 -35.84 -12.07
C THR A 165 -1.14 -37.29 -12.54
N GLY A 166 -0.90 -38.25 -11.64
CA GLY A 166 -0.99 -39.67 -11.98
C GLY A 166 -0.01 -40.14 -13.07
N GLY A 167 1.07 -39.40 -13.31
CA GLY A 167 2.06 -39.67 -14.37
C GLY A 167 1.78 -39.00 -15.72
N ASP A 168 0.62 -38.36 -15.87
CA ASP A 168 0.26 -37.57 -17.04
C ASP A 168 0.43 -36.07 -16.75
N LEU A 169 0.84 -35.31 -17.77
CA LEU A 169 0.89 -33.86 -17.71
C LEU A 169 -0.41 -33.28 -18.30
N VAL A 170 -1.09 -32.44 -17.54
CA VAL A 170 -2.41 -31.87 -17.88
C VAL A 170 -2.33 -30.35 -17.91
N SER A 171 -2.80 -29.71 -18.99
CA SER A 171 -2.95 -28.24 -19.03
C SER A 171 -4.27 -27.79 -18.42
N THR A 172 -4.26 -26.71 -17.62
CA THR A 172 -5.45 -26.21 -16.92
C THR A 172 -6.52 -25.66 -17.87
N ASP A 173 -6.13 -24.87 -18.86
CA ASP A 173 -7.08 -24.15 -19.72
C ASP A 173 -7.60 -25.02 -20.87
N ARG A 174 -6.74 -25.89 -21.41
CA ARG A 174 -7.04 -26.72 -22.60
C ARG A 174 -7.43 -28.15 -22.24
N GLN A 175 -7.20 -28.56 -20.99
CA GLN A 175 -7.43 -29.93 -20.51
C GLN A 175 -6.73 -30.99 -21.37
N GLN A 176 -5.64 -30.60 -22.04
CA GLN A 176 -4.86 -31.50 -22.87
C GLN A 176 -4.00 -32.39 -21.97
N ARG A 177 -3.99 -33.70 -22.26
CA ARG A 177 -3.20 -34.69 -21.52
C ARG A 177 -2.03 -35.19 -22.36
N LEU A 178 -0.82 -35.13 -21.80
CA LEU A 178 0.42 -35.62 -22.40
C LEU A 178 1.01 -36.71 -21.53
N LYS A 179 1.31 -37.87 -22.14
CA LYS A 179 2.00 -38.97 -21.46
C LYS A 179 3.48 -38.68 -21.36
N LEU A 180 4.04 -38.78 -20.15
CA LEU A 180 5.47 -38.58 -19.93
C LEU A 180 6.29 -39.87 -20.10
N ARG A 181 7.59 -39.69 -20.35
CA ARG A 181 8.57 -40.80 -20.34
C ARG A 181 8.67 -41.42 -18.94
N LYS A 182 8.63 -42.74 -18.87
CA LYS A 182 8.73 -43.48 -17.60
C LYS A 182 10.16 -43.45 -17.06
N GLY A 183 10.30 -43.29 -15.74
CA GLY A 183 11.58 -43.39 -15.04
C GLY A 183 12.52 -42.18 -15.15
N VAL A 184 12.10 -41.11 -15.84
CA VAL A 184 12.88 -39.87 -15.99
C VAL A 184 12.07 -38.69 -15.45
N GLN A 185 12.71 -37.85 -14.64
CA GLN A 185 12.07 -36.65 -14.09
C GLN A 185 11.89 -35.59 -15.17
N LEU A 186 10.71 -34.96 -15.21
CA LEU A 186 10.46 -33.78 -16.01
C LEU A 186 11.01 -32.56 -15.26
N HIS A 187 11.88 -31.79 -15.90
CA HIS A 187 12.51 -30.60 -15.33
C HIS A 187 11.76 -29.31 -15.69
N ASP A 188 11.23 -29.23 -16.91
CA ASP A 188 10.54 -28.03 -17.37
C ASP A 188 9.58 -28.30 -18.54
N VAL A 189 8.70 -27.33 -18.76
CA VAL A 189 7.71 -27.31 -19.84
C VAL A 189 7.64 -25.90 -20.42
N ASP A 190 7.64 -25.77 -21.73
CA ASP A 190 7.31 -24.51 -22.39
C ASP A 190 6.53 -24.73 -23.69
N VAL A 191 5.89 -23.68 -24.19
CA VAL A 191 5.10 -23.69 -25.42
C VAL A 191 5.75 -22.74 -26.44
N VAL A 192 5.92 -23.23 -27.67
CA VAL A 192 6.46 -22.46 -28.79
C VAL A 192 5.35 -22.18 -29.81
N ASP A 193 5.21 -20.90 -30.19
CA ASP A 193 4.26 -20.37 -31.18
C ASP A 193 2.80 -20.79 -30.99
N GLY A 194 2.40 -21.16 -29.78
CA GLY A 194 1.07 -21.73 -29.52
C GLY A 194 0.77 -23.00 -30.34
N LYS A 195 1.80 -23.69 -30.82
CA LYS A 195 1.71 -24.86 -31.71
C LYS A 195 2.34 -26.11 -31.11
N GLN A 196 3.44 -25.98 -30.37
CA GLN A 196 4.19 -27.13 -29.85
C GLN A 196 4.46 -26.97 -28.36
N VAL A 197 4.40 -28.08 -27.62
CA VAL A 197 4.81 -28.18 -26.22
C VAL A 197 6.17 -28.85 -26.17
N LEU A 198 7.13 -28.20 -25.54
CA LEU A 198 8.46 -28.75 -25.29
C LEU A 198 8.54 -29.28 -23.86
N LEU A 199 8.94 -30.54 -23.73
CA LEU A 199 9.14 -31.22 -22.46
C LEU A 199 10.64 -31.44 -22.23
N PHE A 200 11.20 -30.85 -21.19
CA PHE A 200 12.62 -30.93 -20.86
C PHE A 200 12.85 -31.95 -19.75
N TYR A 201 13.62 -33.00 -20.02
CA TYR A 201 13.86 -34.10 -19.09
C TYR A 201 15.23 -34.03 -18.40
N GLY A 202 15.29 -34.61 -17.19
CA GLY A 202 16.49 -34.67 -16.36
C GLY A 202 17.62 -35.51 -16.91
N ASP A 203 17.38 -36.35 -17.92
CA ASP A 203 18.43 -37.12 -18.61
C ASP A 203 19.12 -36.37 -19.76
N GLY A 204 18.65 -35.16 -20.13
CA GLY A 204 19.22 -34.42 -21.26
C GLY A 204 18.31 -34.36 -22.48
N MET A 205 17.19 -35.08 -22.47
CA MET A 205 16.30 -35.11 -23.62
C MET A 205 15.27 -33.99 -23.57
N MET A 206 15.08 -33.33 -24.70
CA MET A 206 13.92 -32.47 -24.96
C MET A 206 13.00 -33.20 -25.94
N VAL A 207 11.70 -33.24 -25.66
CA VAL A 207 10.70 -33.84 -26.54
C VAL A 207 9.64 -32.80 -26.90
N ALA A 208 9.43 -32.61 -28.20
CA ALA A 208 8.41 -31.71 -28.74
C ALA A 208 7.13 -32.49 -29.07
N HIS A 209 5.99 -31.99 -28.61
CA HIS A 209 4.66 -32.51 -28.90
C HIS A 209 3.79 -31.46 -29.59
N ASP A 210 2.90 -31.89 -30.47
CA ASP A 210 1.89 -31.01 -31.05
C ASP A 210 0.88 -30.60 -29.98
N LEU A 211 0.68 -29.29 -29.82
CA LEU A 211 -0.17 -28.73 -28.77
C LEU A 211 -1.66 -29.00 -29.00
N LYS A 212 -2.10 -29.37 -30.20
CA LYS A 212 -3.51 -29.74 -30.45
C LYS A 212 -3.72 -31.24 -30.32
N SER A 213 -2.89 -32.03 -30.98
CA SER A 213 -3.07 -33.49 -31.09
C SER A 213 -2.35 -34.27 -29.99
N GLY A 214 -1.43 -33.65 -29.26
CA GLY A 214 -0.57 -34.29 -28.24
C GLY A 214 0.46 -35.27 -28.79
N ARG A 215 0.57 -35.39 -30.13
CA ARG A 215 1.46 -36.36 -30.77
C ARG A 215 2.89 -35.86 -30.69
N LYS A 216 3.83 -36.76 -30.40
CA LYS A 216 5.26 -36.45 -30.46
C LYS A 216 5.62 -36.03 -31.88
N ILE A 217 6.31 -34.90 -32.03
CA ILE A 217 6.79 -34.36 -33.31
C ILE A 217 8.25 -34.76 -33.51
N TYR A 218 9.12 -34.42 -32.55
CA TYR A 218 10.55 -34.73 -32.57
C TYR A 218 11.12 -34.75 -31.16
N GLU A 219 12.35 -35.24 -31.02
CA GLU A 219 13.12 -35.22 -29.77
C GLU A 219 14.58 -34.85 -30.06
N VAL A 220 15.21 -34.19 -29.11
CA VAL A 220 16.60 -33.72 -29.21
C VAL A 220 17.31 -34.04 -27.90
N ALA A 221 18.37 -34.82 -27.97
CA ALA A 221 19.18 -35.17 -26.81
C ALA A 221 20.41 -34.25 -26.70
N VAL A 222 20.72 -33.80 -25.49
CA VAL A 222 22.06 -33.32 -25.16
C VAL A 222 23.03 -34.49 -25.30
N ASP A 223 24.27 -34.22 -25.72
CA ASP A 223 25.34 -35.23 -25.75
C ASP A 223 25.41 -35.97 -24.40
N THR A 224 25.36 -37.31 -24.45
CA THR A 224 25.37 -38.17 -23.26
C THR A 224 26.55 -37.89 -22.33
N ALA A 225 27.72 -37.54 -22.87
CA ALA A 225 28.90 -37.19 -22.09
C ALA A 225 28.71 -35.88 -21.30
N LEU A 226 28.00 -34.91 -21.88
CA LEU A 226 27.67 -33.63 -21.26
C LEU A 226 26.51 -33.74 -20.27
N ALA A 227 25.49 -34.54 -20.61
CA ALA A 227 24.32 -34.74 -19.75
C ALA A 227 24.67 -35.51 -18.46
N ASN A 228 25.66 -36.42 -18.53
CA ASN A 228 26.01 -37.26 -17.40
C ASN A 228 26.73 -36.48 -16.28
N GLY A 229 26.05 -36.34 -15.15
CA GLY A 229 26.51 -35.59 -13.98
C GLY A 229 25.78 -34.27 -13.75
N HIS A 230 24.82 -33.92 -14.63
CA HIS A 230 24.03 -32.67 -14.59
C HIS A 230 22.51 -32.96 -14.58
N GLN A 231 22.05 -33.84 -13.67
CA GLN A 231 20.66 -34.31 -13.62
C GLN A 231 19.85 -33.80 -12.42
N ASN A 232 20.41 -33.00 -11.51
CA ASN A 232 19.78 -32.70 -10.22
C ASN A 232 18.79 -31.52 -10.29
N SER A 233 19.15 -30.45 -11.01
CA SER A 233 18.29 -29.28 -11.16
C SER A 233 18.48 -28.63 -12.52
N SER A 234 17.47 -27.89 -12.96
CA SER A 234 17.53 -27.16 -14.22
C SER A 234 16.72 -25.87 -14.19
N VAL A 235 17.21 -24.88 -14.92
CA VAL A 235 16.53 -23.63 -15.23
C VAL A 235 16.50 -23.49 -16.74
N VAL A 236 15.31 -23.32 -17.33
CA VAL A 236 15.12 -23.10 -18.77
C VAL A 236 14.66 -21.66 -18.99
N MET A 237 15.16 -21.03 -20.05
CA MET A 237 14.77 -19.68 -20.45
C MET A 237 14.71 -19.58 -21.98
N PRO A 238 13.54 -19.20 -22.56
CA PRO A 238 13.43 -18.96 -23.99
C PRO A 238 14.27 -17.75 -24.41
N TYR A 239 14.92 -17.83 -25.56
CA TYR A 239 15.64 -16.72 -26.17
C TYR A 239 15.85 -16.93 -27.68
N GLY A 240 15.48 -15.94 -28.49
CA GLY A 240 15.53 -16.06 -29.96
C GLY A 240 14.69 -17.24 -30.44
N GLU A 241 15.23 -18.00 -31.40
CA GLU A 241 14.63 -19.23 -31.95
C GLU A 241 14.97 -20.49 -31.12
N GLY A 242 15.23 -20.32 -29.82
CA GLY A 242 15.82 -21.37 -29.00
C GLY A 242 15.67 -21.20 -27.49
N TYR A 243 16.45 -22.00 -26.76
CA TYR A 243 16.36 -22.09 -25.31
C TYR A 243 17.74 -22.20 -24.67
N TYR A 244 18.00 -21.35 -23.68
CA TYR A 244 19.09 -21.59 -22.74
C TYR A 244 18.62 -22.53 -21.63
N GLN A 245 19.47 -23.49 -21.27
CA GLN A 245 19.23 -24.39 -20.16
C GLN A 245 20.47 -24.48 -19.28
N ILE A 246 20.30 -24.12 -18.00
CA ILE A 246 21.23 -24.49 -16.94
C ILE A 246 20.84 -25.88 -16.46
N ARG A 247 21.84 -26.74 -16.26
CA ARG A 247 21.70 -28.07 -15.68
C ARG A 247 22.78 -28.25 -14.62
N ASN A 248 22.39 -28.53 -13.39
CA ASN A 248 23.33 -28.77 -12.30
C ASN A 248 23.33 -30.23 -11.87
N GLY A 249 24.45 -30.69 -11.31
CA GLY A 249 24.52 -31.99 -10.66
C GLY A 249 25.87 -32.22 -9.97
N LYS A 250 26.32 -33.47 -9.92
CA LYS A 250 27.55 -33.86 -9.21
C LYS A 250 28.83 -33.27 -9.82
N LYS A 251 28.80 -32.87 -11.10
CA LYS A 251 29.94 -32.28 -11.82
C LYS A 251 29.96 -30.74 -11.81
N GLY A 252 28.99 -30.10 -11.16
CA GLY A 252 28.82 -28.65 -11.18
C GLY A 252 27.66 -28.23 -12.09
N GLY A 253 27.86 -27.15 -12.84
CA GLY A 253 26.84 -26.51 -13.67
C GLY A 253 27.20 -26.47 -15.15
N LEU A 254 26.27 -26.90 -15.99
CA LEU A 254 26.35 -26.87 -17.45
C LEU A 254 25.31 -25.89 -17.99
N LEU A 255 25.75 -24.90 -18.77
CA LEU A 255 24.88 -24.07 -19.58
C LEU A 255 24.94 -24.52 -21.04
N SER A 256 23.79 -24.81 -21.62
CA SER A 256 23.65 -25.20 -23.02
C SER A 256 22.58 -24.36 -23.71
N TYR A 257 22.69 -24.25 -25.03
CA TYR A 257 21.69 -23.61 -25.88
C TYR A 257 21.10 -24.63 -26.85
N LEU A 258 19.78 -24.71 -26.91
CA LEU A 258 19.03 -25.49 -27.89
C LEU A 258 18.60 -24.57 -29.01
N ASP A 259 19.09 -24.85 -30.21
CA ASP A 259 18.61 -24.25 -31.45
C ASP A 259 17.45 -25.10 -31.99
N LEU A 260 16.25 -24.54 -32.10
CA LEU A 260 15.06 -25.30 -32.52
C LEU A 260 15.04 -25.58 -34.02
N GLU A 261 15.63 -24.70 -34.84
CA GLU A 261 15.72 -24.89 -36.28
C GLU A 261 16.69 -26.02 -36.60
N LYS A 262 17.90 -25.97 -36.01
CA LYS A 262 18.93 -26.98 -36.19
C LYS A 262 18.66 -28.25 -35.37
N ARG A 263 17.76 -28.18 -34.39
CA ARG A 263 17.43 -29.26 -33.45
C ARG A 263 18.67 -29.82 -32.78
N GLN A 264 19.52 -28.93 -32.29
CA GLN A 264 20.82 -29.29 -31.74
C GLN A 264 21.10 -28.51 -30.46
N TRP A 265 21.61 -29.24 -29.46
CA TRP A 265 22.20 -28.64 -28.27
C TRP A 265 23.64 -28.24 -28.52
N THR A 266 24.01 -27.04 -28.10
CA THR A 266 25.37 -26.52 -28.11
C THR A 266 25.79 -26.19 -26.69
N LYS A 267 26.98 -26.67 -26.27
CA LYS A 267 27.55 -26.30 -24.98
C LYS A 267 28.01 -24.84 -25.02
N VAL A 268 27.55 -24.05 -24.05
CA VAL A 268 27.92 -22.63 -23.92
C VAL A 268 29.02 -22.46 -22.88
N MET A 269 28.84 -23.06 -21.70
CA MET A 269 29.86 -23.08 -20.64
C MET A 269 29.61 -24.24 -19.68
N GLU A 270 30.67 -24.63 -18.96
CA GLU A 270 30.65 -25.68 -17.94
C GLU A 270 31.54 -25.21 -16.78
N GLN A 271 31.08 -25.39 -15.55
CA GLN A 271 31.77 -24.97 -14.33
C GLN A 271 31.71 -26.08 -13.30
N GLU A 272 32.75 -26.21 -12.48
CA GLU A 272 32.83 -27.22 -11.41
C GLU A 272 31.87 -26.93 -10.24
N TYR A 273 31.22 -25.76 -10.24
CA TYR A 273 30.25 -25.32 -9.25
C TYR A 273 28.88 -25.05 -9.90
N PRO A 274 27.79 -25.06 -9.11
CA PRO A 274 26.45 -24.81 -9.64
C PRO A 274 26.28 -23.42 -10.24
N LEU A 275 25.50 -23.34 -11.31
CA LEU A 275 24.97 -22.09 -11.86
C LEU A 275 23.55 -21.91 -11.30
N ASN A 276 23.27 -20.75 -10.69
CA ASN A 276 22.07 -20.56 -9.87
C ASN A 276 20.86 -20.14 -10.71
N ASN A 277 21.02 -19.09 -11.53
CA ASN A 277 19.94 -18.52 -12.32
C ASN A 277 20.50 -17.79 -13.55
N MET A 278 19.63 -17.40 -14.48
CA MET A 278 20.01 -16.60 -15.63
C MET A 278 18.93 -15.60 -16.05
N THR A 279 19.37 -14.52 -16.68
CA THR A 279 18.49 -13.55 -17.32
C THR A 279 19.20 -12.92 -18.50
N VAL A 280 18.46 -12.56 -19.54
CA VAL A 280 18.99 -11.72 -20.62
C VAL A 280 18.58 -10.28 -20.38
N TYR A 281 19.49 -9.36 -20.64
CA TYR A 281 19.20 -7.93 -20.73
C TYR A 281 19.95 -7.34 -21.91
N LYS A 282 19.20 -6.72 -22.83
CA LYS A 282 19.70 -6.30 -24.15
C LYS A 282 20.37 -7.48 -24.88
N ASP A 283 21.65 -7.34 -25.25
CA ASP A 283 22.42 -8.35 -25.97
C ASP A 283 23.37 -9.15 -25.06
N THR A 284 23.10 -9.19 -23.75
CA THR A 284 23.96 -9.86 -22.77
C THR A 284 23.17 -10.85 -21.93
N LEU A 285 23.65 -12.09 -21.87
CA LEU A 285 23.18 -13.11 -20.96
C LEU A 285 23.96 -13.03 -19.65
N TYR A 286 23.23 -12.86 -18.55
CA TYR A 286 23.76 -12.85 -17.19
C TYR A 286 23.48 -14.21 -16.55
N VAL A 287 24.51 -14.83 -15.97
CA VAL A 287 24.40 -16.13 -15.29
C VAL A 287 24.92 -16.00 -13.87
N ALA A 288 24.03 -16.13 -12.89
CA ALA A 288 24.35 -16.05 -11.47
C ALA A 288 25.09 -17.30 -10.97
N SER A 289 26.06 -17.12 -10.08
CA SER A 289 26.79 -18.22 -9.44
C SER A 289 27.21 -17.88 -8.01
N MET A 290 27.58 -18.91 -7.25
CA MET A 290 28.14 -18.74 -5.91
C MET A 290 29.35 -17.80 -5.88
N PHE A 291 30.08 -17.69 -6.99
CA PHE A 291 31.30 -16.90 -7.14
C PHE A 291 31.11 -15.56 -7.87
N GLY A 292 29.87 -15.08 -7.97
CA GLY A 292 29.55 -13.82 -8.64
C GLY A 292 28.62 -14.05 -9.83
N TYR A 293 28.90 -13.43 -10.96
CA TYR A 293 28.11 -13.71 -12.16
C TYR A 293 28.94 -13.67 -13.43
N TRP A 294 28.51 -14.47 -14.41
CA TRP A 294 29.05 -14.45 -15.75
C TRP A 294 28.21 -13.54 -16.63
N THR A 295 28.88 -12.86 -17.53
CA THR A 295 28.28 -12.13 -18.64
C THR A 295 28.73 -12.78 -19.93
N ILE A 296 27.78 -13.02 -20.83
CA ILE A 296 28.03 -13.59 -22.15
C ILE A 296 27.40 -12.65 -23.17
N ASP A 297 28.24 -12.04 -24.00
CA ASP A 297 27.81 -11.26 -25.14
C ASP A 297 27.17 -12.20 -26.17
N LEU A 298 25.90 -11.99 -26.47
CA LEU A 298 25.12 -12.88 -27.33
C LEU A 298 25.46 -12.75 -28.82
N LYS A 299 26.15 -11.66 -29.22
CA LYS A 299 26.63 -11.43 -30.59
C LYS A 299 28.01 -12.02 -30.80
N THR A 300 28.92 -11.81 -29.85
CA THR A 300 30.33 -12.21 -29.98
C THR A 300 30.65 -13.55 -29.32
N GLY A 301 29.78 -14.04 -28.43
CA GLY A 301 30.02 -15.21 -27.60
C GLY A 301 31.06 -14.97 -26.49
N ARG A 302 31.57 -13.74 -26.35
CA ARG A 302 32.60 -13.39 -25.37
C ARG A 302 32.05 -13.55 -23.96
N GLN A 303 32.80 -14.25 -23.11
CA GLN A 303 32.45 -14.53 -21.72
C GLN A 303 33.34 -13.71 -20.78
N GLN A 304 32.75 -13.16 -19.72
CA GLN A 304 33.47 -12.44 -18.68
C GLN A 304 32.88 -12.77 -17.30
N HIS A 305 33.75 -13.08 -16.34
CA HIS A 305 33.36 -13.36 -14.96
C HIS A 305 33.52 -12.11 -14.09
N VAL A 306 32.50 -11.79 -13.31
CA VAL A 306 32.49 -10.70 -12.33
C VAL A 306 32.40 -11.29 -10.94
N GLU A 307 33.54 -11.36 -10.25
CA GLU A 307 33.66 -11.98 -8.91
C GLU A 307 33.48 -10.98 -7.76
N GLU A 308 33.91 -9.74 -7.97
CA GLU A 308 33.87 -8.68 -6.96
C GLU A 308 32.86 -7.61 -7.35
N LEU A 309 31.90 -7.34 -6.45
CA LEU A 309 30.93 -6.27 -6.62
C LEU A 309 31.34 -5.06 -5.79
N LYS A 310 31.31 -3.86 -6.38
CA LYS A 310 31.59 -2.62 -5.65
C LYS A 310 30.30 -2.08 -5.03
N LEU A 311 30.29 -1.92 -3.71
CA LEU A 311 29.16 -1.31 -2.98
C LEU A 311 29.30 0.22 -2.96
N SER A 312 28.18 0.93 -2.81
CA SER A 312 28.11 2.40 -2.77
C SER A 312 28.98 3.07 -1.68
N LYS A 313 29.36 2.32 -0.64
CA LYS A 313 30.29 2.77 0.42
C LYS A 313 31.76 2.44 0.14
N GLY A 314 32.11 2.08 -1.10
CA GLY A 314 33.46 1.72 -1.52
C GLY A 314 33.94 0.33 -1.06
N ARG A 315 33.15 -0.39 -0.24
CA ARG A 315 33.43 -1.78 0.14
C ARG A 315 33.29 -2.68 -1.08
N ARG A 316 34.20 -3.63 -1.23
CA ARG A 316 34.10 -4.69 -2.23
C ARG A 316 33.49 -5.93 -1.61
N LEU A 317 32.54 -6.51 -2.33
CA LEU A 317 31.88 -7.73 -1.95
C LEU A 317 32.42 -8.88 -2.79
N LYS A 318 33.07 -9.83 -2.12
CA LYS A 318 33.35 -11.13 -2.70
C LYS A 318 32.15 -12.02 -2.49
N THR A 319 31.43 -12.23 -3.59
CA THR A 319 30.60 -13.40 -3.91
C THR A 319 29.46 -13.77 -2.95
N ASP A 320 28.29 -14.06 -3.53
CA ASP A 320 27.15 -14.84 -3.01
C ASP A 320 25.90 -14.60 -3.88
N VAL A 321 26.08 -14.48 -5.20
CA VAL A 321 25.02 -14.07 -6.13
C VAL A 321 24.14 -15.26 -6.46
N ASN A 322 22.86 -15.14 -6.14
CA ASN A 322 21.90 -16.22 -6.36
C ASN A 322 21.00 -15.96 -7.56
N VAL A 323 20.54 -14.72 -7.73
CA VAL A 323 19.62 -14.33 -8.79
C VAL A 323 19.93 -12.93 -9.28
N ILE A 324 19.72 -12.71 -10.58
CA ILE A 324 19.84 -11.40 -11.21
C ILE A 324 18.51 -11.13 -11.93
N ALA A 325 17.98 -9.92 -11.77
CA ALA A 325 16.83 -9.44 -12.50
C ALA A 325 17.05 -7.97 -12.89
N PHE A 326 16.39 -7.54 -13.95
CA PHE A 326 16.37 -6.14 -14.36
C PHE A 326 14.98 -5.57 -14.14
N ASP A 327 14.91 -4.35 -13.62
CA ASP A 327 13.65 -3.60 -13.60
C ASP A 327 13.36 -2.96 -14.96
N ARG A 328 12.16 -2.38 -15.09
CA ARG A 328 11.73 -1.70 -16.33
C ARG A 328 12.53 -0.44 -16.67
N GLN A 329 13.26 0.10 -15.70
CA GLN A 329 14.15 1.25 -15.88
C GLN A 329 15.57 0.83 -16.25
N GLY A 330 15.86 -0.47 -16.36
CA GLY A 330 17.17 -1.02 -16.67
C GLY A 330 18.10 -1.14 -15.46
N GLY A 331 17.61 -0.87 -14.25
CA GLY A 331 18.34 -1.09 -13.02
C GLY A 331 18.52 -2.58 -12.76
N MET A 332 19.71 -2.96 -12.30
CA MET A 332 20.09 -4.35 -12.04
C MET A 332 19.87 -4.68 -10.57
N TRP A 333 19.06 -5.69 -10.32
CA TRP A 333 18.77 -6.24 -9.01
C TRP A 333 19.47 -7.59 -8.86
N ILE A 334 20.30 -7.71 -7.84
CA ILE A 334 21.01 -8.94 -7.50
C ILE A 334 20.48 -9.43 -6.15
N GLY A 335 20.02 -10.66 -6.10
CA GLY A 335 19.72 -11.37 -4.87
C GLY A 335 20.96 -12.09 -4.38
N THR A 336 21.29 -11.91 -3.11
CA THR A 336 22.42 -12.58 -2.45
C THR A 336 21.94 -13.65 -1.48
N GLU A 337 22.78 -14.64 -1.20
CA GLU A 337 22.41 -15.69 -0.24
C GLU A 337 22.29 -15.19 1.20
N ARG A 338 23.07 -14.17 1.62
CA ARG A 338 23.18 -13.80 3.04
C ARG A 338 23.05 -12.30 3.32
N ARG A 339 23.03 -11.45 2.30
CA ARG A 339 23.24 -9.99 2.44
C ARG A 339 22.11 -9.16 1.87
N GLY A 340 21.00 -9.81 1.53
CA GLY A 340 19.81 -9.20 0.98
C GLY A 340 19.91 -8.95 -0.52
N LEU A 341 19.42 -7.79 -0.95
CA LEU A 341 19.38 -7.36 -2.33
C LEU A 341 20.45 -6.31 -2.58
N LEU A 342 21.05 -6.35 -3.76
CA LEU A 342 21.92 -5.32 -4.27
C LEU A 342 21.26 -4.69 -5.50
N TYR A 343 21.21 -3.37 -5.56
CA TYR A 343 20.64 -2.63 -6.67
C TYR A 343 21.71 -1.76 -7.32
N ALA A 344 21.93 -1.90 -8.62
CA ALA A 344 22.74 -0.99 -9.41
C ALA A 344 21.86 -0.22 -10.38
N LYS A 345 22.10 1.09 -10.47
CA LYS A 345 21.39 2.00 -11.38
C LYS A 345 21.61 1.60 -12.86
N PRO A 346 20.69 1.97 -13.76
CA PRO A 346 20.81 1.69 -15.20
C PRO A 346 21.98 2.41 -15.89
N TYR A 347 22.51 3.48 -15.29
CA TYR A 347 23.65 4.22 -15.79
C TYR A 347 24.72 4.38 -14.72
N ARG A 348 25.96 4.54 -15.16
CA ARG A 348 27.09 4.89 -14.32
C ARG A 348 27.07 6.40 -14.06
N SER A 349 27.23 6.80 -12.80
CA SER A 349 27.41 8.22 -12.52
C SER A 349 28.63 8.77 -13.27
N PRO A 350 28.50 9.90 -13.98
CA PRO A 350 29.63 10.59 -14.62
C PRO A 350 30.52 11.30 -13.59
N PHE A 351 30.02 11.50 -12.36
CA PHE A 351 30.69 12.29 -11.33
C PHE A 351 31.75 11.45 -10.63
N LYS A 352 32.99 11.92 -10.73
CA LYS A 352 34.12 11.43 -9.94
C LYS A 352 34.41 12.43 -8.85
N LYS A 353 34.49 11.97 -7.61
CA LYS A 353 34.89 12.78 -6.47
C LYS A 353 36.26 12.35 -5.99
N TYR A 354 37.09 13.33 -5.67
CA TYR A 354 38.43 13.15 -5.11
C TYR A 354 38.47 13.84 -3.75
N SER A 355 38.91 13.13 -2.71
CA SER A 355 39.15 13.72 -1.38
C SER A 355 40.34 14.67 -1.45
N TRP A 356 40.42 15.70 -0.60
CA TRP A 356 41.63 16.51 -0.48
C TRP A 356 42.91 15.71 -0.18
N SER A 357 42.76 14.53 0.41
CA SER A 357 43.87 13.57 0.60
C SER A 357 44.37 12.90 -0.69
N ASP A 358 43.61 12.98 -1.77
CA ASP A 358 43.98 12.42 -3.08
C ASP A 358 44.85 13.44 -3.85
N PRO A 359 46.05 13.06 -4.33
CA PRO A 359 46.90 13.94 -5.14
C PRO A 359 46.21 14.52 -6.38
N GLN A 360 45.22 13.81 -6.94
CA GLN A 360 44.43 14.30 -8.08
C GLN A 360 43.64 15.57 -7.74
N SER A 361 43.19 15.73 -6.50
CA SER A 361 42.47 16.94 -6.06
C SER A 361 43.32 18.19 -6.21
N GLY A 362 44.60 18.14 -5.84
CA GLY A 362 45.53 19.26 -6.00
C GLY A 362 45.80 19.58 -7.47
N HIS A 363 45.89 18.56 -8.33
CA HIS A 363 46.02 18.75 -9.77
C HIS A 363 44.81 19.47 -10.37
N TYR A 364 43.59 19.00 -10.09
CA TYR A 364 42.37 19.62 -10.59
C TYR A 364 42.12 21.02 -10.00
N TYR A 365 42.47 21.23 -8.73
CA TYR A 365 42.40 22.55 -8.12
C TYR A 365 43.27 23.56 -8.87
N ASN A 366 44.53 23.22 -9.19
CA ASN A 366 45.42 24.12 -9.93
C ASN A 366 44.90 24.43 -11.34
N LEU A 367 44.36 23.43 -12.04
CA LEU A 367 43.75 23.63 -13.37
C LEU A 367 42.52 24.55 -13.29
N MET A 368 41.66 24.35 -12.30
CA MET A 368 40.49 25.19 -12.06
C MET A 368 40.88 26.62 -11.69
N ALA A 369 41.83 26.78 -10.76
CA ALA A 369 42.33 28.08 -10.31
C ALA A 369 42.97 28.89 -11.45
N ALA A 370 43.61 28.24 -12.42
CA ALA A 370 44.15 28.91 -13.61
C ALA A 370 43.07 29.49 -14.54
N LYS A 371 41.82 29.04 -14.43
CA LYS A 371 40.67 29.54 -15.22
C LYS A 371 39.85 30.58 -14.47
N LEU A 372 40.05 30.72 -13.16
CA LEU A 372 39.27 31.61 -12.30
C LEU A 372 40.07 32.87 -11.96
N ASP A 373 39.43 34.02 -12.06
CA ASP A 373 39.98 35.24 -11.46
C ASP A 373 39.65 35.28 -9.96
N LEU A 374 40.57 34.72 -9.16
CA LEU A 374 40.42 34.65 -7.70
C LEU A 374 40.57 36.03 -7.01
N THR A 375 40.98 37.07 -7.74
CA THR A 375 41.20 38.42 -7.18
C THR A 375 39.91 39.24 -7.14
N LEU A 376 38.92 38.90 -7.96
CA LEU A 376 37.62 39.55 -8.03
C LEU A 376 36.57 38.78 -7.20
N LYS A 377 36.64 38.87 -5.86
CA LYS A 377 35.52 38.49 -4.99
C LYS A 377 34.78 39.73 -4.51
N PRO A 378 33.79 40.26 -5.27
CA PRO A 378 32.95 41.31 -4.74
C PRO A 378 32.21 40.77 -3.52
N TYR A 379 32.46 41.34 -2.34
CA TYR A 379 31.73 41.01 -1.12
C TYR A 379 30.34 41.66 -1.17
N ILE A 380 29.51 41.21 -2.10
CA ILE A 380 28.12 41.64 -2.21
C ILE A 380 27.31 40.73 -1.30
N ARG A 381 26.64 41.33 -0.31
CA ARG A 381 25.80 40.59 0.63
C ARG A 381 24.76 39.79 -0.16
N HIS A 382 24.65 38.50 0.17
CA HIS A 382 23.75 37.53 -0.46
C HIS A 382 24.10 37.04 -1.88
N VAL A 383 25.27 37.41 -2.44
CA VAL A 383 25.76 36.90 -3.73
C VAL A 383 26.98 36.01 -3.50
N ASN A 384 26.92 34.78 -4.01
CA ASN A 384 28.00 33.80 -3.89
C ASN A 384 28.95 33.83 -5.10
N SER A 385 28.42 34.10 -6.29
CA SER A 385 29.19 34.13 -7.55
C SER A 385 28.37 34.85 -8.64
N ILE A 386 29.07 35.48 -9.58
CA ILE A 386 28.49 36.05 -10.80
C ILE A 386 29.24 35.43 -11.98
N TYR A 387 28.51 35.00 -13.00
CA TYR A 387 29.05 34.36 -14.19
C TYR A 387 28.33 34.91 -15.43
N GLN A 388 29.08 35.25 -16.46
CA GLN A 388 28.51 35.61 -17.75
C GLN A 388 28.71 34.45 -18.72
N ASP A 389 27.63 33.96 -19.31
CA ASP A 389 27.70 32.87 -20.29
C ASP A 389 28.08 33.39 -21.69
N SER A 390 28.34 32.47 -22.61
CA SER A 390 28.74 32.77 -23.99
C SER A 390 27.69 33.57 -24.79
N ARG A 391 26.43 33.60 -24.34
CA ARG A 391 25.33 34.38 -24.93
C ARG A 391 25.30 35.81 -24.40
N GLY A 392 26.16 36.14 -23.45
CA GLY A 392 26.19 37.42 -22.76
C GLY A 392 25.21 37.53 -21.59
N TRP A 393 24.50 36.45 -21.23
CA TRP A 393 23.58 36.47 -20.10
C TRP A 393 24.34 36.41 -18.78
N THR A 394 23.92 37.24 -17.84
CA THR A 394 24.52 37.31 -16.50
C THR A 394 23.72 36.44 -15.54
N TRP A 395 24.43 35.48 -14.94
CA TRP A 395 23.93 34.54 -13.96
C TRP A 395 24.51 34.89 -12.58
N THR A 396 23.64 35.22 -11.63
CA THR A 396 24.03 35.54 -10.25
C THR A 396 23.58 34.42 -9.32
N CYS A 397 24.54 33.78 -8.66
CA CYS A 397 24.31 32.76 -7.64
C CYS A 397 23.96 33.42 -6.30
N LEU A 398 22.77 33.14 -5.77
CA LEU A 398 22.26 33.72 -4.52
C LEU A 398 22.03 32.64 -3.46
N TYR A 399 21.75 33.06 -2.21
CA TYR A 399 21.25 32.16 -1.17
C TYR A 399 19.80 31.70 -1.40
N SER A 400 19.08 32.40 -2.27
CA SER A 400 17.64 32.24 -2.53
C SER A 400 17.33 31.84 -3.98
N GLY A 401 18.31 31.26 -4.68
CA GLY A 401 18.16 30.75 -6.03
C GLY A 401 19.26 31.18 -6.99
N LEU A 402 19.01 30.99 -8.27
CA LEU A 402 19.86 31.42 -9.36
C LEU A 402 19.16 32.53 -10.14
N LYS A 403 19.73 33.73 -10.16
CA LYS A 403 19.17 34.87 -10.88
C LYS A 403 19.75 34.95 -12.29
N LEU A 404 18.90 35.07 -13.29
CA LEU A 404 19.23 35.33 -14.69
C LEU A 404 18.87 36.77 -15.06
N GLN A 405 19.81 37.45 -15.69
CA GLN A 405 19.62 38.74 -16.33
C GLN A 405 20.20 38.67 -17.76
N LYS A 406 19.34 38.77 -18.78
CA LYS A 406 19.75 38.59 -20.18
C LYS A 406 20.41 39.83 -20.78
N THR A 407 19.97 41.01 -20.36
CA THR A 407 20.51 42.31 -20.79
C THR A 407 20.77 43.16 -19.55
N GLU A 408 21.83 43.98 -19.60
CA GLU A 408 22.15 44.91 -18.52
C GLU A 408 20.96 45.86 -18.29
N GLY A 409 20.43 45.90 -17.06
CA GLY A 409 19.22 46.66 -16.71
C GLY A 409 17.88 46.08 -17.18
N GLY A 410 17.88 44.90 -17.82
CA GLY A 410 16.67 44.19 -18.24
C GLY A 410 15.94 43.43 -17.12
N GLU A 411 14.86 42.73 -17.47
CA GLU A 411 14.08 41.91 -16.52
C GLU A 411 14.93 40.81 -15.87
N GLU A 412 14.79 40.66 -14.55
CA GLU A 412 15.47 39.64 -13.76
C GLU A 412 14.52 38.46 -13.51
N ARG A 413 15.02 37.23 -13.70
CA ARG A 413 14.28 36.00 -13.35
C ARG A 413 15.07 35.19 -12.34
N VAL A 414 14.46 34.85 -11.21
CA VAL A 414 15.07 33.98 -10.19
C VAL A 414 14.52 32.56 -10.30
N PHE A 415 15.40 31.62 -10.57
CA PHE A 415 15.13 30.18 -10.50
C PHE A 415 15.27 29.71 -9.06
N SER A 416 14.25 29.01 -8.57
CA SER A 416 14.12 28.57 -7.18
C SER A 416 13.76 27.09 -7.11
N ARG A 417 13.41 26.58 -5.92
CA ARG A 417 12.86 25.22 -5.78
C ARG A 417 11.61 24.96 -6.61
N ARG A 418 10.85 26.01 -6.89
CA ARG A 418 9.62 25.93 -7.69
C ARG A 418 9.89 25.64 -9.16
N ASP A 419 11.10 25.95 -9.64
CA ASP A 419 11.53 25.81 -11.03
C ASP A 419 12.33 24.51 -11.28
N GLY A 420 12.65 23.75 -10.23
CA GLY A 420 13.32 22.45 -10.31
C GLY A 420 14.65 22.34 -9.57
N LEU A 421 15.18 23.43 -9.00
CA LEU A 421 16.38 23.36 -8.14
C LEU A 421 16.05 22.62 -6.84
N MET A 422 16.81 21.59 -6.43
CA MET A 422 16.55 20.95 -5.13
C MET A 422 17.01 21.81 -3.93
N ASN A 423 17.93 22.75 -4.15
CA ASN A 423 18.44 23.66 -3.14
C ASN A 423 18.64 25.06 -3.72
N GLU A 424 18.20 26.07 -2.96
CA GLU A 424 18.21 27.47 -3.39
C GLU A 424 19.54 28.17 -3.09
N MET A 425 20.38 27.59 -2.25
CA MET A 425 21.71 28.12 -1.99
C MET A 425 22.65 27.65 -3.10
N VAL A 426 22.85 28.52 -4.09
CA VAL A 426 23.70 28.28 -5.26
C VAL A 426 25.07 28.90 -5.01
N HIS A 427 26.14 28.15 -5.20
CA HIS A 427 27.50 28.56 -4.85
C HIS A 427 28.33 28.99 -6.06
N SER A 428 28.24 28.26 -7.17
CA SER A 428 28.95 28.57 -8.41
C SER A 428 28.18 28.06 -9.62
N ILE A 429 28.49 28.59 -10.79
CA ILE A 429 27.89 28.17 -12.07
C ILE A 429 28.94 28.20 -13.17
N VAL A 430 28.80 27.32 -14.16
CA VAL A 430 29.68 27.26 -15.33
C VAL A 430 28.92 26.71 -16.54
N GLU A 431 29.28 27.16 -17.75
CA GLU A 431 28.73 26.69 -19.02
C GLU A 431 29.56 25.54 -19.60
N ASP A 432 28.90 24.51 -20.14
CA ASP A 432 29.55 23.42 -20.87
C ASP A 432 29.78 23.74 -22.36
N ASP A 433 30.19 22.75 -23.16
CA ASP A 433 30.40 22.92 -24.61
C ASP A 433 29.09 22.87 -25.43
N ASN A 434 28.00 22.39 -24.83
CA ASN A 434 26.66 22.37 -25.43
C ASN A 434 25.84 23.61 -25.09
N HIS A 435 26.45 24.60 -24.42
CA HIS A 435 25.82 25.81 -23.91
C HIS A 435 24.77 25.56 -22.82
N ASP A 436 24.75 24.38 -22.22
CA ASP A 436 23.98 24.09 -21.01
C ASP A 436 24.77 24.55 -19.78
N LEU A 437 24.07 24.82 -18.67
CA LEU A 437 24.68 25.39 -17.46
C LEU A 437 24.69 24.40 -16.32
N TRP A 438 25.77 24.44 -15.55
CA TRP A 438 26.03 23.59 -14.40
C TRP A 438 26.22 24.43 -13.16
N ALA A 439 25.28 24.35 -12.23
CA ALA A 439 25.27 25.12 -11.00
C ALA A 439 25.51 24.22 -9.77
N SER A 440 26.48 24.56 -8.94
CA SER A 440 26.72 23.88 -7.68
C SER A 440 25.84 24.47 -6.57
N THR A 441 25.28 23.62 -5.70
CA THR A 441 24.37 24.03 -4.63
C THR A 441 24.77 23.39 -3.30
N SER A 442 24.18 23.80 -2.17
CA SER A 442 24.43 23.10 -0.89
C SER A 442 23.84 21.67 -0.84
N PHE A 443 23.16 21.21 -1.89
CA PHE A 443 22.61 19.85 -2.00
C PHE A 443 22.81 19.30 -3.42
N GLY A 444 24.08 19.21 -3.83
CA GLY A 444 24.46 18.61 -5.12
C GLY A 444 24.57 19.61 -6.27
N ILE A 445 24.60 19.09 -7.49
CA ILE A 445 24.86 19.85 -8.72
C ILE A 445 23.59 19.88 -9.57
N ALA A 446 23.16 21.08 -9.97
CA ALA A 446 22.04 21.29 -10.88
C ALA A 446 22.54 21.48 -12.32
N HIS A 447 21.92 20.79 -13.26
CA HIS A 447 22.10 20.93 -14.71
C HIS A 447 20.88 21.63 -15.29
N LEU A 448 21.10 22.77 -15.90
CA LEU A 448 20.09 23.58 -16.55
C LEU A 448 20.22 23.40 -18.05
N TYR A 449 19.24 22.71 -18.63
CA TYR A 449 19.13 22.52 -20.08
C TYR A 449 18.60 23.80 -20.71
N ILE A 450 19.40 24.43 -21.56
CA ILE A 450 19.03 25.64 -22.28
C ILE A 450 18.56 25.25 -23.68
N ARG A 451 17.35 25.64 -24.06
CA ARG A 451 16.81 25.41 -25.41
C ARG A 451 16.21 26.71 -25.92
N GLY A 452 16.72 27.17 -27.06
CA GLY A 452 16.46 28.53 -27.55
C GLY A 452 16.82 29.57 -26.49
N ASP A 453 15.91 30.50 -26.23
CA ASP A 453 16.10 31.59 -25.27
C ASP A 453 15.57 31.28 -23.86
N SER A 454 15.45 30.00 -23.47
CA SER A 454 14.85 29.65 -22.18
C SER A 454 15.50 28.45 -21.51
N VAL A 455 15.41 28.41 -20.18
CA VAL A 455 15.71 27.20 -19.39
C VAL A 455 14.54 26.24 -19.59
N ALA A 456 14.79 25.15 -20.32
CA ALA A 456 13.79 24.15 -20.63
C ALA A 456 13.56 23.18 -19.46
N ARG A 457 14.63 22.77 -18.79
CA ARG A 457 14.56 21.81 -17.66
C ARG A 457 15.72 22.01 -16.70
N ILE A 458 15.47 21.73 -15.43
CA ILE A 458 16.51 21.64 -14.39
C ILE A 458 16.53 20.21 -13.84
N GLU A 459 17.69 19.58 -13.88
CA GLU A 459 17.96 18.28 -13.22
C GLU A 459 18.97 18.48 -12.11
N THR A 460 18.82 17.77 -10.98
CA THR A 460 19.79 17.84 -9.88
C THR A 460 20.38 16.48 -9.56
N TYR A 461 21.71 16.42 -9.55
CA TYR A 461 22.53 15.27 -9.21
C TYR A 461 22.98 15.37 -7.76
N THR A 462 22.80 14.28 -7.01
CA THR A 462 23.03 14.28 -5.55
C THR A 462 24.04 13.21 -5.15
N HIS A 463 24.15 12.91 -3.85
CA HIS A 463 24.92 11.77 -3.35
C HIS A 463 24.48 10.42 -3.91
N GLN A 464 23.24 10.32 -4.40
CA GLN A 464 22.81 9.16 -5.16
C GLN A 464 23.52 9.05 -6.51
N ASP A 465 24.05 10.13 -7.06
CA ASP A 465 24.80 10.18 -8.31
C ASP A 465 26.29 10.40 -8.03
N ASN A 466 26.79 9.95 -6.88
CA ASN A 466 28.19 10.11 -6.46
C ASN A 466 28.69 11.57 -6.33
N VAL A 467 27.78 12.55 -6.25
CA VAL A 467 28.11 13.93 -5.86
C VAL A 467 28.27 13.98 -4.32
N PRO A 468 29.24 14.69 -3.74
CA PRO A 468 29.39 14.76 -2.28
C PRO A 468 28.14 15.37 -1.62
N ASN A 469 27.78 14.86 -0.43
CA ASN A 469 26.65 15.36 0.35
C ASN A 469 27.09 16.50 1.29
N GLU A 470 27.67 17.54 0.71
CA GLU A 470 28.23 18.69 1.42
C GLU A 470 28.04 19.97 0.61
N SER A 471 28.35 21.12 1.22
CA SER A 471 28.25 22.41 0.53
C SER A 471 29.38 22.62 -0.46
N PHE A 472 29.07 23.28 -1.57
CA PHE A 472 30.07 23.70 -2.54
C PHE A 472 30.70 25.04 -2.15
N VAL A 473 31.89 25.31 -2.68
CA VAL A 473 32.62 26.53 -2.38
C VAL A 473 32.22 27.64 -3.36
N ASN A 474 31.90 28.80 -2.82
CA ASN A 474 31.48 29.97 -3.60
C ASN A 474 32.46 30.32 -4.73
N GLY A 475 31.95 30.36 -5.96
CA GLY A 475 32.71 30.68 -7.16
C GLY A 475 33.73 29.63 -7.62
N MET A 476 33.82 28.48 -6.96
CA MET A 476 34.82 27.45 -7.27
C MET A 476 34.27 26.39 -8.22
N ALA A 477 34.03 26.79 -9.46
CA ALA A 477 33.74 25.88 -10.57
C ALA A 477 34.35 26.41 -11.86
N ALA A 478 34.93 25.55 -12.68
CA ALA A 478 35.43 25.93 -14.00
C ALA A 478 35.30 24.79 -15.01
N LYS A 479 35.17 25.16 -16.28
CA LYS A 479 35.32 24.26 -17.43
C LYS A 479 36.79 24.25 -17.84
N LEU A 480 37.34 23.06 -17.98
CA LEU A 480 38.71 22.83 -18.46
C LEU A 480 38.74 22.83 -20.00
N ASP A 481 39.94 22.94 -20.56
CA ASP A 481 40.14 23.00 -22.02
C ASP A 481 39.75 21.69 -22.75
N ASP A 482 39.64 20.59 -22.01
CA ASP A 482 39.20 19.28 -22.54
C ASP A 482 37.69 19.03 -22.36
N GLY A 483 36.92 20.07 -22.02
CA GLY A 483 35.46 20.00 -21.84
C GLY A 483 35.02 19.49 -20.47
N ARG A 484 35.94 19.00 -19.62
CA ARG A 484 35.58 18.55 -18.26
C ARG A 484 35.23 19.74 -17.38
N ILE A 485 34.25 19.53 -16.50
CA ILE A 485 33.89 20.48 -15.46
C ILE A 485 34.48 20.02 -14.14
N VAL A 486 35.08 20.98 -13.43
CA VAL A 486 35.63 20.80 -12.08
C VAL A 486 34.86 21.72 -11.13
N MET A 487 34.40 21.17 -10.01
CA MET A 487 33.71 21.90 -8.95
C MET A 487 34.27 21.53 -7.59
N GLN A 488 34.56 22.53 -6.77
CA GLN A 488 35.07 22.32 -5.41
C GLN A 488 33.92 22.28 -4.40
N SER A 489 33.91 21.25 -3.58
CA SER A 489 33.14 21.18 -2.34
C SER A 489 34.06 21.27 -1.12
N LEU A 490 33.47 21.26 0.09
CA LEU A 490 34.25 21.48 1.32
C LEU A 490 35.39 20.46 1.48
N ASP A 491 35.09 19.17 1.34
CA ASP A 491 36.04 18.08 1.57
C ASP A 491 36.46 17.35 0.27
N ASN A 492 35.81 17.66 -0.86
CA ASN A 492 36.03 16.99 -2.13
C ASN A 492 36.21 17.94 -3.34
N MET A 493 36.88 17.42 -4.36
CA MET A 493 36.86 17.94 -5.72
C MET A 493 35.99 17.05 -6.60
N VAL A 494 35.01 17.61 -7.29
CA VAL A 494 34.12 16.89 -8.19
C VAL A 494 34.53 17.17 -9.62
N VAL A 495 34.73 16.12 -10.41
CA VAL A 495 35.13 16.19 -11.81
C VAL A 495 34.21 15.31 -12.63
N PHE A 496 33.69 15.86 -13.73
CA PHE A 496 32.86 15.12 -14.67
C PHE A 496 32.98 15.71 -16.07
N ASN A 497 32.67 14.92 -17.09
CA ASN A 497 32.56 15.38 -18.46
C ASN A 497 31.08 15.44 -18.84
N PRO A 498 30.52 16.61 -19.19
CA PRO A 498 29.17 16.72 -19.72
C PRO A 498 28.91 15.85 -20.96
N ALA A 499 29.92 15.54 -21.77
CA ALA A 499 29.77 14.65 -22.93
C ALA A 499 29.56 13.18 -22.55
N ASP A 500 30.02 12.75 -21.36
CA ASP A 500 29.81 11.38 -20.84
C ASP A 500 28.41 11.20 -20.25
N LEU A 501 27.71 12.32 -20.00
CA LEU A 501 26.29 12.33 -19.69
C LEU A 501 25.52 12.11 -20.97
N HIS A 502 25.24 10.85 -21.26
CA HIS A 502 24.15 10.58 -22.17
C HIS A 502 22.87 11.13 -21.52
N PRO A 503 22.13 12.03 -22.20
CA PRO A 503 20.74 12.26 -21.85
C PRO A 503 20.08 10.89 -21.75
N MET A 504 19.01 10.77 -20.98
CA MET A 504 18.21 9.56 -21.03
C MET A 504 17.50 9.48 -22.40
N ASP A 505 18.26 9.20 -23.47
CA ASP A 505 17.84 8.98 -24.86
C ASP A 505 17.25 7.57 -25.05
N THR A 506 17.12 6.82 -23.96
CA THR A 506 16.30 5.62 -23.92
C THR A 506 14.81 5.99 -24.02
N PRO A 507 13.99 5.18 -24.72
CA PRO A 507 12.56 5.45 -24.89
C PRO A 507 11.93 5.74 -23.54
N GLU A 508 11.10 6.80 -23.50
CA GLU A 508 10.41 7.32 -22.32
C GLU A 508 10.21 6.24 -21.25
N TYR A 509 10.90 6.35 -20.11
CA TYR A 509 10.65 5.42 -19.00
C TYR A 509 9.22 5.64 -18.51
N VAL A 510 8.32 4.79 -18.99
CA VAL A 510 6.91 4.77 -18.64
C VAL A 510 6.80 4.39 -17.16
N LEU A 511 6.48 5.37 -16.32
CA LEU A 511 6.21 5.17 -14.90
C LEU A 511 4.76 4.76 -14.70
N TYR A 512 4.53 3.76 -13.84
CA TYR A 512 3.21 3.20 -13.55
C TYR A 512 2.83 3.56 -12.11
N PRO A 513 2.16 4.71 -11.86
CA PRO A 513 1.76 5.08 -10.52
C PRO A 513 0.82 4.04 -9.92
N LYS A 514 1.10 3.65 -8.67
CA LYS A 514 0.27 2.73 -7.89
C LYS A 514 -0.09 3.34 -6.55
N LEU A 515 -1.30 3.07 -6.09
CA LEU A 515 -1.68 3.31 -4.70
C LEU A 515 -0.97 2.28 -3.82
N VAL A 516 -0.15 2.73 -2.88
CA VAL A 516 0.65 1.87 -1.99
C VAL A 516 0.22 1.98 -0.54
N GLY A 517 -0.53 3.03 -0.19
CA GLY A 517 -1.10 3.20 1.14
C GLY A 517 -2.42 3.96 1.09
N LEU A 518 -3.34 3.58 1.96
CA LEU A 518 -4.60 4.26 2.21
C LEU A 518 -4.81 4.39 3.71
N GLU A 519 -5.00 5.62 4.18
CA GLU A 519 -5.46 5.90 5.54
C GLU A 519 -6.80 6.64 5.49
N VAL A 520 -7.72 6.26 6.38
CA VAL A 520 -9.05 6.86 6.51
C VAL A 520 -9.20 7.35 7.95
N ASN A 521 -9.45 8.66 8.12
CA ASN A 521 -9.49 9.33 9.42
C ASN A 521 -8.26 9.01 10.32
N GLY A 522 -7.07 8.84 9.71
CA GLY A 522 -5.82 8.52 10.39
C GLY A 522 -5.61 7.03 10.72
N GLN A 523 -6.51 6.15 10.31
CA GLN A 523 -6.37 4.70 10.45
C GLN A 523 -5.91 4.07 9.13
N GLN A 524 -4.83 3.29 9.18
CA GLN A 524 -4.37 2.47 8.05
C GLN A 524 -5.44 1.44 7.65
N ILE A 525 -5.78 1.39 6.36
CA ILE A 525 -6.77 0.47 5.83
C ILE A 525 -6.11 -0.79 5.30
N GLU A 526 -6.54 -1.92 5.84
CA GLU A 526 -6.20 -3.26 5.39
C GLU A 526 -7.25 -3.73 4.37
N PRO A 527 -6.83 -4.36 3.26
CA PRO A 527 -7.74 -4.99 2.31
C PRO A 527 -8.70 -5.98 2.99
N ARG A 528 -9.94 -6.06 2.52
CA ARG A 528 -10.97 -7.03 2.97
C ARG A 528 -11.39 -6.98 4.44
N LYS A 529 -10.81 -6.09 5.24
CA LYS A 529 -11.26 -5.84 6.60
C LYS A 529 -12.45 -4.90 6.58
N GLU A 530 -13.45 -5.22 7.39
CA GLU A 530 -14.58 -4.33 7.59
C GLU A 530 -14.23 -3.24 8.60
N TYR A 531 -14.57 -2.02 8.24
CA TYR A 531 -14.46 -0.84 9.09
C TYR A 531 -15.86 -0.27 9.27
N ARG A 532 -16.40 -0.36 10.49
CA ARG A 532 -17.76 0.07 10.82
C ARG A 532 -18.85 -0.62 9.96
N GLY A 533 -18.68 -1.92 9.70
CA GLY A 533 -19.63 -2.74 8.94
C GLY A 533 -19.59 -2.51 7.42
N GLN A 534 -18.57 -1.82 6.91
CA GLN A 534 -18.33 -1.65 5.48
C GLN A 534 -16.89 -2.03 5.12
N GLN A 535 -16.75 -2.76 4.03
CA GLN A 535 -15.47 -3.05 3.43
C GLN A 535 -15.05 -1.86 2.53
N ILE A 536 -13.96 -1.19 2.89
CA ILE A 536 -13.48 -0.01 2.14
C ILE A 536 -12.77 -0.43 0.85
N LEU A 537 -11.96 -1.49 0.92
CA LEU A 537 -11.20 -2.03 -0.21
C LEU A 537 -11.56 -3.50 -0.46
N ALA A 538 -12.02 -3.78 -1.69
CA ALA A 538 -12.30 -5.13 -2.16
C ALA A 538 -11.02 -5.95 -2.42
N ARG A 539 -9.96 -5.28 -2.84
CA ARG A 539 -8.69 -5.86 -3.32
C ARG A 539 -7.51 -5.30 -2.52
N ALA A 540 -6.31 -5.81 -2.78
CA ALA A 540 -5.07 -5.23 -2.27
C ALA A 540 -5.01 -3.72 -2.59
N VAL A 541 -4.36 -2.93 -1.74
CA VAL A 541 -4.20 -1.48 -1.94
C VAL A 541 -3.61 -1.19 -3.33
N THR A 542 -2.60 -1.97 -3.75
CA THR A 542 -1.92 -1.78 -5.06
C THR A 542 -2.72 -2.23 -6.28
N ARG A 543 -3.86 -2.90 -6.06
CA ARG A 543 -4.78 -3.41 -7.09
C ARG A 543 -6.17 -2.78 -7.02
N SER A 544 -6.38 -1.88 -6.07
CA SER A 544 -7.65 -1.20 -5.87
C SER A 544 -7.69 0.07 -6.70
N GLN A 545 -8.73 0.18 -7.52
CA GLN A 545 -9.09 1.41 -8.24
C GLN A 545 -10.38 2.03 -7.69
N GLU A 546 -11.14 1.29 -6.89
CA GLU A 546 -12.38 1.76 -6.28
C GLU A 546 -12.22 1.76 -4.76
N ILE A 547 -12.58 2.89 -4.14
CA ILE A 547 -12.49 3.12 -2.71
C ILE A 547 -13.87 3.54 -2.22
N ASN A 548 -14.50 2.70 -1.42
CA ASN A 548 -15.85 2.94 -0.92
C ASN A 548 -15.79 3.40 0.53
N VAL A 549 -16.26 4.61 0.80
CA VAL A 549 -16.20 5.21 2.14
C VAL A 549 -17.57 5.74 2.55
N ASN A 550 -17.81 5.74 3.86
CA ASN A 550 -19.07 6.18 4.43
C ASN A 550 -19.06 7.69 4.77
N TYR A 551 -20.22 8.29 5.01
CA TYR A 551 -20.35 9.75 5.21
C TYR A 551 -19.58 10.32 6.42
N ASP A 552 -19.19 9.48 7.38
CA ASP A 552 -18.41 9.82 8.57
C ASP A 552 -16.88 9.69 8.36
N GLN A 553 -16.47 9.19 7.19
CA GLN A 553 -15.08 9.02 6.77
C GLN A 553 -14.65 10.22 5.92
N THR A 554 -14.56 11.38 6.56
CA THR A 554 -14.40 12.68 5.87
C THR A 554 -12.97 12.96 5.40
N THR A 555 -11.98 12.24 5.91
CA THR A 555 -10.56 12.48 5.59
C THR A 555 -9.90 11.21 5.04
N LEU A 556 -9.30 11.33 3.85
CA LEU A 556 -8.54 10.27 3.19
C LEU A 556 -7.10 10.74 2.94
N LEU A 557 -6.13 9.87 3.22
CA LEU A 557 -4.74 10.04 2.80
C LEU A 557 -4.38 8.90 1.83
N LEU A 558 -4.18 9.27 0.57
CA LEU A 558 -3.78 8.37 -0.51
C LEU A 558 -2.28 8.51 -0.73
N THR A 559 -1.54 7.42 -0.60
CA THR A 559 -0.10 7.40 -0.89
C THR A 559 0.17 6.67 -2.19
N PHE A 560 0.71 7.37 -3.18
CA PHE A 560 1.07 6.83 -4.48
C PHE A 560 2.58 6.70 -4.66
N SER A 561 3.00 5.66 -5.37
CA SER A 561 4.38 5.46 -5.83
C SER A 561 4.41 5.28 -7.34
N ALA A 562 5.26 6.04 -8.03
CA ALA A 562 5.53 5.89 -9.45
C ALA A 562 6.50 4.74 -9.78
N LEU A 563 7.00 4.03 -8.75
CA LEU A 563 8.00 2.96 -8.87
C LEU A 563 9.31 3.42 -9.54
N ASN A 564 9.68 4.69 -9.38
CA ASN A 564 10.94 5.24 -9.87
C ASN A 564 12.10 4.85 -8.94
N TYR A 565 12.87 3.83 -9.32
CA TYR A 565 13.90 3.22 -8.47
C TYR A 565 15.25 3.94 -8.54
N PHE A 566 15.58 4.57 -9.67
CA PHE A 566 16.92 5.16 -9.85
C PHE A 566 17.00 6.64 -9.41
N ARG A 567 15.91 7.43 -9.53
CA ARG A 567 15.85 8.85 -9.09
C ARG A 567 14.48 9.23 -8.51
N PRO A 568 14.10 8.68 -7.35
CA PRO A 568 12.79 8.93 -6.73
C PRO A 568 12.47 10.42 -6.53
N MET A 569 13.46 11.25 -6.13
CA MET A 569 13.28 12.69 -5.90
C MET A 569 12.95 13.49 -7.17
N GLN A 570 13.23 12.95 -8.35
CA GLN A 570 12.94 13.57 -9.65
C GLN A 570 11.65 13.00 -10.30
N THR A 571 10.74 12.49 -9.48
CA THR A 571 9.42 12.06 -9.94
C THR A 571 8.47 13.25 -10.00
N TYR A 572 7.89 13.47 -11.18
CA TYR A 572 6.81 14.43 -11.40
C TYR A 572 5.48 13.68 -11.49
N TYR A 573 4.46 14.21 -10.82
CA TYR A 573 3.09 13.72 -10.91
C TYR A 573 2.21 14.78 -11.54
N ARG A 574 1.33 14.39 -12.46
CA ARG A 574 0.23 15.24 -12.92
C ARG A 574 -1.05 14.72 -12.30
N LEU A 575 -1.71 15.55 -11.50
CA LEU A 575 -2.87 15.17 -10.71
C LEU A 575 -4.08 16.02 -11.11
N ARG A 576 -5.25 15.38 -11.19
CA ARG A 576 -6.56 16.02 -11.22
C ARG A 576 -7.53 15.19 -10.37
N VAL A 577 -8.33 15.84 -9.54
CA VAL A 577 -9.36 15.20 -8.72
C VAL A 577 -10.72 15.81 -9.08
N LYS A 578 -11.48 15.13 -9.94
CA LYS A 578 -12.83 15.59 -10.30
C LYS A 578 -13.75 15.49 -9.09
N GLY A 579 -14.63 16.49 -8.94
CA GLY A 579 -15.52 16.63 -7.79
C GLY A 579 -14.87 17.31 -6.57
N SER A 580 -13.53 17.45 -6.54
CA SER A 580 -12.83 18.21 -5.50
C SER A 580 -12.74 19.68 -5.85
N ARG A 581 -13.09 20.58 -4.92
CA ARG A 581 -12.95 22.03 -5.12
C ARG A 581 -11.49 22.48 -5.28
N ARG A 582 -10.53 21.76 -4.69
CA ARG A 582 -9.13 22.18 -4.62
C ARG A 582 -8.28 21.70 -5.81
N TYR A 583 -8.64 20.56 -6.38
CA TYR A 583 -7.82 19.86 -7.37
C TYR A 583 -8.61 19.54 -8.65
N ASN A 584 -9.64 20.31 -8.99
CA ASN A 584 -10.49 20.03 -10.16
C ASN A 584 -9.75 20.22 -11.50
N ASP A 585 -8.74 21.09 -11.53
CA ASP A 585 -7.88 21.32 -12.69
C ASP A 585 -6.56 20.57 -12.56
N TRP A 586 -5.91 20.32 -13.70
CA TRP A 586 -4.61 19.65 -13.73
C TRP A 586 -3.54 20.44 -12.98
N CYS A 587 -2.87 19.78 -12.04
CA CYS A 587 -1.71 20.32 -11.35
C CYS A 587 -0.49 19.39 -11.50
N VAL A 588 0.67 19.99 -11.73
CA VAL A 588 1.95 19.28 -11.76
C VAL A 588 2.61 19.40 -10.38
N LEU A 589 2.86 18.24 -9.76
CA LEU A 589 3.42 18.08 -8.43
C LEU A 589 4.81 17.46 -8.52
N SER A 590 5.74 17.95 -7.71
CA SER A 590 7.10 17.43 -7.61
C SER A 590 7.64 17.67 -6.21
N HIS A 591 8.70 16.97 -5.83
CA HIS A 591 9.33 17.16 -4.52
C HIS A 591 9.85 18.60 -4.33
N GLY A 592 10.41 19.21 -5.38
CA GLY A 592 10.92 20.58 -5.33
C GLY A 592 9.83 21.62 -5.06
N LYS A 593 8.71 21.54 -5.79
CA LYS A 593 7.62 22.53 -5.70
C LYS A 593 6.66 22.26 -4.54
N TYR A 594 6.41 20.99 -4.22
CA TYR A 594 5.45 20.57 -3.19
C TYR A 594 6.02 19.46 -2.29
N PRO A 595 7.05 19.74 -1.47
CA PRO A 595 7.73 18.72 -0.65
C PRO A 595 6.83 18.03 0.40
N ASN A 596 5.73 18.68 0.79
CA ASN A 596 4.73 18.12 1.70
C ASN A 596 3.79 17.11 1.01
N LEU A 597 3.60 17.24 -0.31
CA LEU A 597 2.81 16.31 -1.11
C LEU A 597 3.69 15.23 -1.71
N VAL A 598 4.84 15.58 -2.30
CA VAL A 598 5.79 14.61 -2.85
C VAL A 598 7.04 14.58 -1.97
N ASN A 599 7.27 13.47 -1.28
CA ASN A 599 8.39 13.36 -0.36
C ASN A 599 9.73 13.07 -1.08
N LYS A 600 10.83 13.04 -0.33
CA LYS A 600 12.17 12.73 -0.85
C LYS A 600 12.34 11.31 -1.41
N TYR A 601 11.36 10.42 -1.21
CA TYR A 601 11.33 9.07 -1.77
C TYR A 601 10.45 8.99 -3.01
N GLY A 602 9.96 10.12 -3.53
CA GLY A 602 9.12 10.16 -4.73
C GLY A 602 7.68 9.70 -4.49
N LEU A 603 7.25 9.56 -3.23
CA LEU A 603 5.88 9.19 -2.89
C LEU A 603 4.98 10.43 -2.87
N LEU A 604 3.84 10.36 -3.57
CA LEU A 604 2.79 11.37 -3.52
C LEU A 604 1.79 11.04 -2.41
N LYS A 605 1.73 11.88 -1.39
CA LYS A 605 0.76 11.85 -0.29
C LYS A 605 -0.35 12.85 -0.54
N LEU A 606 -1.44 12.39 -1.16
CA LEU A 606 -2.62 13.20 -1.45
C LEU A 606 -3.61 13.12 -0.28
N GLN A 607 -3.77 14.22 0.44
CA GLN A 607 -4.74 14.34 1.52
C GLN A 607 -6.01 15.04 1.03
N LEU A 608 -7.14 14.32 1.10
CA LEU A 608 -8.48 14.84 0.83
C LEU A 608 -9.21 15.00 2.16
N MET A 609 -9.61 16.22 2.49
CA MET A 609 -10.26 16.56 3.77
C MET A 609 -11.68 17.06 3.55
N ASN A 610 -12.55 16.81 4.52
CA ASN A 610 -13.94 17.24 4.51
C ASN A 610 -14.70 16.81 3.24
N LEU A 611 -14.50 15.55 2.83
CA LEU A 611 -15.21 14.97 1.70
C LEU A 611 -16.72 14.95 1.98
N VAL A 612 -17.48 15.42 1.00
CA VAL A 612 -18.95 15.43 1.04
C VAL A 612 -19.44 14.18 0.30
N PRO A 613 -20.59 13.60 0.67
CA PRO A 613 -21.14 12.47 -0.08
C PRO A 613 -21.27 12.77 -1.58
N GLY A 614 -20.75 11.87 -2.41
CA GLY A 614 -20.60 12.03 -3.85
C GLY A 614 -19.48 11.15 -4.41
N ASP A 615 -19.32 11.20 -5.73
CA ASP A 615 -18.31 10.44 -6.45
C ASP A 615 -17.15 11.36 -6.85
N TYR A 616 -15.93 10.89 -6.60
CA TYR A 616 -14.69 11.59 -6.93
C TYR A 616 -13.81 10.71 -7.80
N GLU A 617 -13.15 11.30 -8.79
CA GLU A 617 -12.18 10.60 -9.64
C GLU A 617 -10.81 11.24 -9.47
N VAL A 618 -9.85 10.47 -8.95
CA VAL A 618 -8.44 10.84 -8.86
C VAL A 618 -7.74 10.34 -10.12
N GLU A 619 -7.38 11.26 -11.00
CA GLU A 619 -6.61 11.01 -12.21
C GLU A 619 -5.15 11.37 -11.98
N LEU A 620 -4.25 10.43 -12.25
CA LEU A 620 -2.82 10.57 -11.98
C LEU A 620 -1.97 10.08 -13.16
N GLN A 621 -0.96 10.87 -13.51
CA GLN A 621 0.13 10.47 -14.38
C GLN A 621 1.45 10.66 -13.65
N ALA A 622 2.48 9.89 -14.00
CA ALA A 622 3.83 10.06 -13.47
C ALA A 622 4.84 10.13 -14.62
N SER A 623 5.82 11.01 -14.48
CA SER A 623 6.87 11.23 -15.46
C SER A 623 8.18 11.59 -14.77
N LEU A 624 9.29 11.37 -15.48
CA LEU A 624 10.61 11.86 -15.07
C LEU A 624 10.83 13.32 -15.44
N THR A 625 9.94 13.88 -16.26
CA THR A 625 10.04 15.25 -16.78
C THR A 625 8.71 15.98 -16.60
N PRO A 626 8.72 17.31 -16.39
CA PRO A 626 7.50 18.06 -16.09
C PRO A 626 6.55 18.25 -17.29
N ASP A 627 7.06 18.14 -18.52
CA ASP A 627 6.30 18.51 -19.73
C ASP A 627 5.89 17.32 -20.59
N ASN A 628 6.37 16.12 -20.24
CA ASN A 628 6.05 14.90 -20.99
C ASN A 628 5.01 14.05 -20.26
N TRP A 629 3.81 14.02 -20.83
CA TRP A 629 2.63 13.31 -20.31
C TRP A 629 2.02 12.42 -21.39
N SER A 630 2.82 11.54 -21.98
CA SER A 630 2.43 10.69 -23.12
C SER A 630 1.43 9.57 -22.78
N GLN A 631 1.37 9.14 -21.51
CA GLN A 631 0.49 8.04 -21.07
C GLN A 631 -0.95 8.50 -20.81
N GLU A 632 -1.93 7.60 -20.91
CA GLU A 632 -3.27 7.86 -20.37
C GLU A 632 -3.25 7.96 -18.83
N PRO A 633 -4.09 8.81 -18.22
CA PRO A 633 -4.14 8.95 -16.77
C PRO A 633 -4.70 7.70 -16.10
N TYR A 634 -4.05 7.27 -15.01
CA TYR A 634 -4.59 6.23 -14.14
C TYR A 634 -5.68 6.82 -13.27
N VAL A 635 -6.81 6.13 -13.18
CA VAL A 635 -8.01 6.63 -12.48
C VAL A 635 -8.32 5.77 -11.25
N TRP A 636 -8.51 6.44 -10.11
CA TRP A 636 -9.09 5.87 -8.89
C TRP A 636 -10.42 6.55 -8.59
N THR A 637 -11.47 5.77 -8.42
CA THR A 637 -12.82 6.23 -8.07
C THR A 637 -13.01 6.13 -6.56
N ILE A 638 -13.43 7.23 -5.94
CA ILE A 638 -13.75 7.30 -4.52
C ILE A 638 -15.24 7.59 -4.40
N LYS A 639 -15.99 6.66 -3.82
CA LYS A 639 -17.43 6.78 -3.61
C LYS A 639 -17.70 7.07 -2.14
N VAL A 640 -18.22 8.26 -1.85
CA VAL A 640 -18.59 8.67 -0.50
C VAL A 640 -20.09 8.50 -0.34
N HIS A 641 -20.51 7.45 0.37
CA HIS A 641 -21.93 7.12 0.54
C HIS A 641 -22.66 8.15 1.40
N GLN A 642 -23.96 8.33 1.13
CA GLN A 642 -24.84 9.14 1.98
C GLN A 642 -25.33 8.35 3.20
N PRO A 643 -25.64 9.03 4.32
CA PRO A 643 -26.27 8.38 5.45
C PRO A 643 -27.64 7.81 5.08
N TRP A 644 -27.91 6.58 5.52
CA TRP A 644 -29.18 5.88 5.27
C TRP A 644 -30.42 6.65 5.77
N TRP A 645 -30.28 7.45 6.83
CA TRP A 645 -31.37 8.26 7.37
C TRP A 645 -31.74 9.44 6.47
N ARG A 646 -30.81 9.92 5.64
CA ARG A 646 -31.08 11.01 4.69
C ARG A 646 -31.74 10.50 3.40
N THR A 647 -31.45 9.25 3.02
CA THR A 647 -32.04 8.61 1.86
C THR A 647 -33.35 7.95 2.25
N THR A 648 -33.34 6.78 2.86
CA THR A 648 -34.54 5.98 3.11
C THR A 648 -35.24 6.36 4.41
N GLY A 649 -34.48 6.67 5.47
CA GLY A 649 -35.04 6.96 6.79
C GLY A 649 -35.95 8.19 6.81
N LEU A 650 -35.59 9.25 6.09
CA LEU A 650 -36.39 10.46 5.97
C LEU A 650 -37.72 10.19 5.27
N TYR A 651 -37.71 9.46 4.15
CA TYR A 651 -38.96 9.10 3.47
C TYR A 651 -39.83 8.18 4.33
N LEU A 652 -39.23 7.25 5.09
CA LEU A 652 -39.97 6.39 6.02
C LEU A 652 -40.59 7.21 7.15
N LEU A 653 -39.83 8.15 7.74
CA LEU A 653 -40.34 9.06 8.76
C LEU A 653 -41.47 9.95 8.23
N LEU A 654 -41.32 10.51 7.04
CA LEU A 654 -42.35 11.31 6.38
C LEU A 654 -43.60 10.47 6.07
N ALA A 655 -43.44 9.21 5.65
CA ALA A 655 -44.55 8.29 5.43
C ALA A 655 -45.29 7.97 6.73
N VAL A 656 -44.56 7.69 7.83
CA VAL A 656 -45.15 7.45 9.16
C VAL A 656 -45.87 8.69 9.67
N LEU A 657 -45.29 9.89 9.50
CA LEU A 657 -45.93 11.15 9.88
C LEU A 657 -47.19 11.41 9.04
N GLY A 658 -47.15 11.13 7.74
CA GLY A 658 -48.31 11.21 6.85
C GLY A 658 -49.44 10.27 7.26
N LEU A 659 -49.11 9.02 7.61
CA LEU A 659 -50.07 8.05 8.12
C LEU A 659 -50.68 8.48 9.47
N LEU A 660 -49.87 9.04 10.38
CA LEU A 660 -50.34 9.59 11.64
C LEU A 660 -51.30 10.77 11.43
N LEU A 661 -50.96 11.70 10.52
CA LEU A 661 -51.82 12.83 10.17
C LEU A 661 -53.12 12.35 9.50
N ALA A 662 -53.06 11.35 8.63
CA ALA A 662 -54.23 10.74 8.02
C ALA A 662 -55.12 10.07 9.09
N ALA A 663 -54.53 9.30 10.01
CA ALA A 663 -55.26 8.68 11.12
C ALA A 663 -55.91 9.73 12.03
N LEU A 664 -55.19 10.80 12.38
CA LEU A 664 -55.74 11.93 13.15
C LEU A 664 -56.88 12.62 12.42
N ASN A 665 -56.76 12.83 11.10
CA ASN A 665 -57.80 13.41 10.28
C ASN A 665 -59.05 12.52 10.23
N VAL A 666 -58.88 11.19 10.08
CA VAL A 666 -59.97 10.22 10.15
C VAL A 666 -60.66 10.23 11.52
N VAL A 667 -59.90 10.25 12.62
CA VAL A 667 -60.45 10.35 13.98
C VAL A 667 -61.22 11.65 14.16
N TYR A 668 -60.67 12.78 13.70
CA TYR A 668 -61.31 14.08 13.80
C TYR A 668 -62.59 14.16 12.94
N TYR A 669 -62.55 13.63 11.72
CA TYR A 669 -63.70 13.52 10.83
C TYR A 669 -64.80 12.67 11.45
N ASN A 670 -64.46 11.51 12.01
CA ASN A 670 -65.40 10.62 12.70
C ASN A 670 -66.01 11.28 13.96
N ARG A 671 -65.21 12.05 14.71
CA ARG A 671 -65.70 12.82 15.86
C ARG A 671 -66.68 13.92 15.43
N ASN A 672 -66.35 14.66 14.38
CA ASN A 672 -67.20 15.74 13.87
C ASN A 672 -68.50 15.24 13.25
N THR A 673 -68.45 14.13 12.50
CA THR A 673 -69.66 13.49 11.98
C THR A 673 -70.55 12.99 13.11
N LYS A 674 -69.98 12.38 14.17
CA LYS A 674 -70.74 12.00 15.37
C LYS A 674 -71.38 13.20 16.08
N LEU A 675 -70.67 14.31 16.22
CA LEU A 675 -71.23 15.55 16.80
C LEU A 675 -72.35 16.16 15.93
N ARG A 676 -72.22 16.13 14.61
CA ARG A 676 -73.29 16.57 13.68
C ARG A 676 -74.54 15.70 13.81
N LEU A 677 -74.37 14.38 13.95
CA LEU A 677 -75.49 13.46 14.19
C LEU A 677 -76.20 13.76 15.51
N ILE A 678 -75.46 14.04 16.59
CA ILE A 678 -76.04 14.42 17.89
C ILE A 678 -76.81 15.75 17.79
N ARG A 679 -76.23 16.77 17.12
CA ARG A 679 -76.87 18.08 16.93
C ARG A 679 -78.16 17.98 16.12
N ASN A 680 -78.15 17.23 15.01
CA ASN A 680 -79.35 16.99 14.21
C ASN A 680 -80.41 16.22 15.02
N GLY A 681 -80.00 15.28 15.87
CA GLY A 681 -80.90 14.60 16.81
C GLY A 681 -81.55 15.57 17.81
N GLN A 682 -80.79 16.53 18.35
CA GLN A 682 -81.30 17.56 19.25
C GLN A 682 -82.23 18.56 18.54
N GLU A 683 -81.91 18.98 17.31
CA GLU A 683 -82.76 19.86 16.50
C GLU A 683 -84.08 19.16 16.12
N SER A 684 -84.03 17.85 15.83
CA SER A 684 -85.22 17.03 15.59
C SER A 684 -86.11 16.93 16.84
N ASP A 685 -85.51 16.76 18.02
CA ASP A 685 -86.24 16.69 19.29
C ASP A 685 -86.82 18.05 19.68
N LEU A 686 -86.11 19.15 19.40
CA LEU A 686 -86.60 20.52 19.58
C LEU A 686 -87.80 20.83 18.67
N LEU A 687 -87.72 20.47 17.38
CA LEU A 687 -88.82 20.62 16.43
C LEU A 687 -90.03 19.80 16.85
N ARG A 688 -89.83 18.59 17.37
CA ARG A 688 -90.90 17.77 17.94
C ARG A 688 -91.56 18.46 19.13
N ARG A 689 -90.78 19.05 20.05
CA ARG A 689 -91.30 19.80 21.21
C ARG A 689 -92.07 21.06 20.79
N ILE A 690 -91.59 21.80 19.79
CA ILE A 690 -92.28 22.97 19.24
C ILE A 690 -93.61 22.55 18.59
N LYS A 691 -93.64 21.43 17.84
CA LYS A 691 -94.88 20.89 17.26
C LYS A 691 -95.90 20.49 18.33
N THR A 692 -95.43 19.84 19.40
CA THR A 692 -96.27 19.49 20.56
C THR A 692 -96.75 20.72 21.33
N PHE A 693 -95.96 21.79 21.38
CA PHE A 693 -96.32 23.06 22.02
C PHE A 693 -97.34 23.85 21.18
N ALA A 694 -97.17 23.95 19.87
CA ALA A 694 -98.13 24.58 18.96
C ALA A 694 -99.49 23.88 18.99
N ASN A 695 -99.51 22.55 18.99
CA ASN A 695 -100.74 21.77 19.15
C ASN A 695 -101.41 21.99 20.52
N ARG A 696 -100.66 22.32 21.58
CA ARG A 696 -101.24 22.67 22.89
C ARG A 696 -101.79 24.10 22.92
N CYS A 697 -101.21 25.04 22.15
CA CYS A 697 -101.68 26.41 22.06
C CYS A 697 -103.00 26.55 21.28
N GLU A 698 -103.26 25.69 20.28
CA GLU A 698 -104.55 25.65 19.58
C GLU A 698 -105.71 25.19 20.50
N THR A 699 -105.47 24.27 21.42
CA THR A 699 -106.51 23.72 22.30
C THR A 699 -106.77 24.54 23.58
N MET A 700 -105.94 25.54 23.90
CA MET A 700 -106.00 26.30 25.17
C MET A 700 -106.43 27.79 25.01
N SER A 701 -107.09 28.16 23.90
CA SER A 701 -107.59 29.54 23.67
C SER A 701 -109.00 29.83 24.21
N GLN A 702 -109.63 28.90 24.91
CA GLN A 702 -110.85 29.13 25.68
C GLN A 702 -110.61 28.76 27.15
N GLU A 703 -110.97 29.70 28.05
CA GLU A 703 -111.02 29.59 29.52
C GLU A 703 -109.74 29.87 30.34
N VAL A 704 -109.55 31.16 30.66
CA VAL A 704 -109.76 31.77 31.99
C VAL A 704 -109.08 31.13 33.25
N LEU A 705 -108.32 32.00 33.94
CA LEU A 705 -108.03 32.11 35.40
C LEU A 705 -107.05 31.14 36.14
N THR A 706 -105.91 31.75 36.51
CA THR A 706 -105.23 31.75 37.85
C THR A 706 -104.51 30.50 38.41
N PRO A 707 -103.52 30.71 39.32
CA PRO A 707 -102.31 29.90 39.50
C PRO A 707 -102.33 29.01 40.75
N TYR A 708 -101.38 28.06 40.90
CA TYR A 708 -100.52 27.81 42.08
C TYR A 708 -99.71 26.47 42.02
N THR A 709 -98.41 26.58 42.36
CA THR A 709 -97.45 25.71 43.11
C THR A 709 -97.19 24.20 42.89
N MET A 710 -95.86 23.89 42.95
CA MET A 710 -95.16 22.74 43.61
C MET A 710 -95.52 21.31 43.09
N THR A 711 -94.65 20.30 42.94
CA THR A 711 -93.60 19.76 43.82
C THR A 711 -92.87 18.57 43.13
N GLN A 712 -91.58 18.41 43.41
CA GLN A 712 -90.80 17.17 43.69
C GLN A 712 -90.66 15.93 42.77
N ASN A 713 -89.38 15.48 42.74
CA ASN A 713 -88.83 14.09 42.80
C ASN A 713 -88.92 13.21 41.54
N LYS A 714 -87.96 12.32 41.20
CA LYS A 714 -86.71 11.86 41.84
C LYS A 714 -85.85 11.11 40.79
N SER A 715 -84.54 11.20 40.99
CA SER A 715 -83.44 10.24 40.76
C SER A 715 -83.65 8.91 39.99
N GLY A 716 -82.65 8.59 39.17
CA GLY A 716 -82.18 7.21 38.94
C GLY A 716 -81.30 7.05 37.69
N ILE A 717 -79.96 6.97 37.85
CA ILE A 717 -79.06 6.36 36.85
C ILE A 717 -77.98 5.57 37.60
N THR A 718 -77.87 4.29 37.25
CA THR A 718 -76.92 3.28 37.73
C THR A 718 -75.65 3.20 36.86
N SER A 719 -74.65 2.54 37.45
CA SER A 719 -73.22 2.40 37.15
C SER A 719 -72.80 1.45 36.03
N GLU A 720 -71.55 1.61 35.55
CA GLU A 720 -70.57 0.52 35.40
C GLU A 720 -69.12 1.08 35.29
N TYR A 721 -68.28 0.81 36.29
CA TYR A 721 -66.80 0.95 36.29
C TYR A 721 -66.24 -0.29 37.04
N GLY A 722 -65.24 -0.96 36.47
CA GLY A 722 -64.70 -2.23 36.96
C GLY A 722 -63.95 -2.15 38.30
N VAL A 723 -64.14 -3.18 39.13
CA VAL A 723 -63.81 -3.31 40.56
C VAL A 723 -62.48 -4.04 40.78
N VAL A 724 -61.66 -3.57 41.73
CA VAL A 724 -60.47 -4.27 42.29
C VAL A 724 -60.98 -5.34 43.27
N SER A 725 -60.47 -6.58 43.23
CA SER A 725 -61.00 -7.67 44.06
C SER A 725 -60.80 -7.40 45.57
N ASP A 726 -61.87 -7.52 46.36
CA ASP A 726 -61.86 -7.33 47.82
C ASP A 726 -60.82 -8.20 48.55
N GLU A 727 -60.46 -9.35 47.97
CA GLU A 727 -59.49 -10.31 48.52
C GLU A 727 -58.04 -9.77 48.57
N PHE A 728 -57.66 -8.87 47.65
CA PHE A 728 -56.33 -8.23 47.64
C PHE A 728 -56.21 -7.14 48.71
N ALA A 729 -57.29 -6.37 48.92
CA ALA A 729 -57.31 -5.30 49.92
C ALA A 729 -57.19 -5.86 51.35
N GLU A 730 -57.81 -7.01 51.62
CA GLU A 730 -57.78 -7.65 52.93
C GLU A 730 -56.39 -8.21 53.28
N VAL A 731 -55.66 -8.76 52.30
CA VAL A 731 -54.29 -9.27 52.47
C VAL A 731 -53.32 -8.12 52.77
N MET A 732 -53.43 -6.99 52.04
CA MET A 732 -52.55 -5.84 52.22
C MET A 732 -52.73 -5.17 53.59
N LEU A 733 -53.95 -5.12 54.12
CA LEU A 733 -54.22 -4.58 55.45
C LEU A 733 -53.55 -5.36 56.59
N LYS A 734 -53.26 -6.66 56.38
CA LYS A 734 -52.56 -7.51 57.37
C LYS A 734 -51.03 -7.43 57.26
N ILE A 735 -50.50 -7.22 56.05
CA ILE A 735 -49.04 -7.18 55.80
C ILE A 735 -48.43 -5.83 56.20
N ILE A 736 -49.13 -4.71 55.92
CA ILE A 736 -48.61 -3.34 56.12
C ILE A 736 -48.19 -3.04 57.57
N PRO A 737 -48.93 -3.45 58.62
CA PRO A 737 -48.51 -3.21 60.00
C PRO A 737 -47.29 -4.05 60.43
N TYR A 738 -47.11 -5.25 59.87
CA TYR A 738 -45.99 -6.15 60.21
C TYR A 738 -44.66 -5.63 59.66
N VAL A 739 -44.66 -5.17 58.40
CA VAL A 739 -43.46 -4.62 57.72
C VAL A 739 -43.00 -3.30 58.34
N ASN A 740 -43.93 -2.46 58.81
CA ASN A 740 -43.59 -1.16 59.39
C ASN A 740 -43.18 -1.24 60.88
N GLY A 741 -43.30 -2.40 61.53
CA GLY A 741 -43.08 -2.60 62.96
C GLY A 741 -41.74 -3.24 63.35
N LEU A 742 -40.94 -3.74 62.39
CA LEU A 742 -39.69 -4.46 62.67
C LEU A 742 -38.48 -3.51 62.62
N LYS A 743 -37.80 -3.36 63.77
CA LYS A 743 -36.62 -2.49 63.97
C LYS A 743 -35.27 -3.21 63.86
N ASP A 744 -35.25 -4.51 63.55
CA ASP A 744 -34.06 -5.28 63.18
C ASP A 744 -34.55 -6.46 62.31
N GLU A 745 -34.08 -6.60 61.07
CA GLU A 745 -34.50 -7.69 60.17
C GLU A 745 -33.30 -8.49 59.66
N GLN A 746 -32.83 -9.44 60.47
CA GLN A 746 -32.21 -10.65 59.94
C GLN A 746 -33.20 -11.79 59.68
N ASP A 747 -34.53 -11.58 59.82
CA ASP A 747 -35.55 -12.62 59.63
C ASP A 747 -36.75 -12.19 58.75
N PHE A 748 -36.52 -11.87 57.47
CA PHE A 748 -37.60 -11.77 56.49
C PHE A 748 -37.71 -13.07 55.67
N ASN A 749 -38.67 -13.94 56.00
CA ASN A 749 -38.90 -15.21 55.28
C ASN A 749 -40.36 -15.33 54.79
N VAL A 750 -40.54 -15.68 53.52
CA VAL A 750 -41.83 -15.89 52.83
C VAL A 750 -42.73 -16.89 53.57
N THR A 751 -42.13 -17.84 54.29
CA THR A 751 -42.85 -18.85 55.07
C THR A 751 -43.64 -18.26 56.25
N GLU A 752 -43.22 -17.13 56.81
CA GLU A 752 -43.98 -16.43 57.87
C GLU A 752 -45.14 -15.59 57.31
N LEU A 753 -44.96 -14.95 56.16
CA LEU A 753 -46.01 -14.20 55.47
C LEU A 753 -47.18 -15.10 55.05
N SER A 754 -46.87 -16.34 54.66
CA SER A 754 -47.87 -17.38 54.40
C SER A 754 -48.69 -17.73 55.65
N LYS A 755 -48.05 -17.84 56.83
CA LYS A 755 -48.75 -18.05 58.11
C LYS A 755 -49.59 -16.85 58.55
N LEU A 756 -49.09 -15.63 58.38
CA LEU A 756 -49.76 -14.40 58.82
C LEU A 756 -51.04 -14.11 58.00
N THR A 757 -51.01 -14.42 56.71
CA THR A 757 -52.12 -14.19 55.78
C THR A 757 -53.07 -15.39 55.67
N GLY A 758 -52.67 -16.56 56.18
CA GLY A 758 -53.44 -17.81 56.11
C GLY A 758 -53.49 -18.44 54.72
N LYS A 759 -52.65 -17.99 53.77
CA LYS A 759 -52.67 -18.43 52.37
C LYS A 759 -51.40 -19.21 52.00
N PRO A 760 -51.49 -20.27 51.15
CA PRO A 760 -50.34 -20.99 50.63
C PRO A 760 -49.38 -20.06 49.87
N THR A 761 -48.07 -20.31 49.99
CA THR A 761 -47.02 -19.43 49.45
C THR A 761 -47.17 -19.12 47.96
N ILE A 762 -47.60 -20.10 47.16
CA ILE A 762 -47.79 -19.94 45.71
C ILE A 762 -48.97 -19.01 45.39
N GLU A 763 -50.06 -19.07 46.14
CA GLU A 763 -51.26 -18.24 45.96
C GLU A 763 -51.01 -16.77 46.34
N LEU A 764 -50.24 -16.53 47.40
CA LEU A 764 -49.84 -15.18 47.80
C LEU A 764 -48.98 -14.53 46.70
N TYR A 765 -48.06 -15.30 46.11
CA TYR A 765 -47.23 -14.84 44.99
C TYR A 765 -48.04 -14.53 43.73
N THR A 766 -49.06 -15.34 43.42
CA THR A 766 -49.91 -15.12 42.24
C THR A 766 -50.83 -13.92 42.44
N LEU A 767 -51.46 -13.75 43.61
CA LEU A 767 -52.33 -12.62 43.91
C LEU A 767 -51.58 -11.27 43.86
N MET A 768 -50.32 -11.23 44.31
CA MET A 768 -49.49 -10.03 44.19
C MET A 768 -49.02 -9.76 42.76
N ALA A 769 -48.70 -10.80 41.99
CA ALA A 769 -48.23 -10.66 40.61
C ALA A 769 -49.36 -10.28 39.62
N ASP A 770 -50.60 -10.72 39.87
CA ASP A 770 -51.74 -10.56 38.94
C ASP A 770 -52.46 -9.19 39.06
N GLN A 771 -52.22 -8.45 40.16
CA GLN A 771 -52.84 -7.13 40.40
C GLN A 771 -51.82 -5.98 40.59
N LEU A 772 -50.53 -6.28 40.73
CA LEU A 772 -49.43 -5.30 40.76
C LEU A 772 -48.40 -5.63 39.68
N ASP A 773 -48.63 -5.11 38.48
CA ASP A 773 -47.83 -5.42 37.29
C ASP A 773 -46.42 -4.77 37.29
N LYS A 774 -45.64 -4.86 38.39
CA LYS A 774 -44.21 -4.46 38.49
C LYS A 774 -43.43 -5.24 39.56
N ASN A 775 -42.27 -5.75 39.15
CA ASN A 775 -41.25 -6.42 39.99
C ASN A 775 -40.90 -5.65 41.29
N PRO A 776 -40.94 -6.27 42.49
CA PRO A 776 -40.69 -5.63 43.79
C PRO A 776 -39.34 -4.89 43.91
N ARG A 777 -38.29 -5.31 43.18
CA ARG A 777 -36.99 -4.61 43.17
C ARG A 777 -37.07 -3.19 42.60
N ILE A 778 -38.01 -2.93 41.69
CA ILE A 778 -38.20 -1.62 41.06
C ILE A 778 -38.84 -0.62 42.06
N LEU A 779 -39.70 -1.12 42.97
CA LEU A 779 -40.33 -0.31 44.00
C LEU A 779 -39.32 0.16 45.05
N ILE A 780 -38.46 -0.75 45.53
CA ILE A 780 -37.39 -0.43 46.50
C ILE A 780 -36.42 0.60 45.91
N GLY A 781 -36.03 0.46 44.64
CA GLY A 781 -35.19 1.45 43.96
C GLY A 781 -35.83 2.83 43.84
N ARG A 782 -37.16 2.89 43.63
CA ARG A 782 -37.89 4.17 43.54
C ARG A 782 -38.00 4.88 44.88
N LEU A 783 -38.28 4.13 45.96
CA LEU A 783 -38.36 4.69 47.31
C LEU A 783 -37.00 5.22 47.80
N ARG A 784 -35.91 4.49 47.50
CA ARG A 784 -34.54 4.96 47.82
C ARG A 784 -34.17 6.23 47.04
N LEU A 785 -34.58 6.37 45.78
CA LEU A 785 -34.32 7.58 45.00
C LEU A 785 -35.14 8.79 45.49
N GLN A 786 -36.36 8.59 45.99
CA GLN A 786 -37.16 9.65 46.61
C GLN A 786 -36.54 10.16 47.92
N GLU A 787 -35.96 9.27 48.73
CA GLU A 787 -35.27 9.68 49.95
C GLU A 787 -33.95 10.42 49.65
N VAL A 788 -33.23 10.02 48.60
CA VAL A 788 -32.06 10.77 48.09
C VAL A 788 -32.46 12.18 47.64
N GLU A 789 -33.58 12.32 46.92
CA GLU A 789 -34.11 13.62 46.52
C GLU A 789 -34.45 14.52 47.73
N ARG A 790 -35.07 13.95 48.76
CA ARG A 790 -35.40 14.66 50.01
C ARG A 790 -34.13 15.14 50.72
N LEU A 791 -33.14 14.27 50.90
CA LEU A 791 -31.86 14.61 51.55
C LEU A 791 -31.05 15.63 50.76
N LEU A 792 -31.12 15.62 49.42
CA LEU A 792 -30.44 16.62 48.58
C LEU A 792 -31.03 18.03 48.74
N ARG A 793 -32.34 18.15 49.03
CA ARG A 793 -33.06 19.42 49.22
C ARG A 793 -32.99 19.94 50.66
N GLU A 794 -33.10 19.06 51.64
CA GLU A 794 -33.27 19.43 53.05
C GLU A 794 -31.94 19.49 53.84
N THR A 795 -30.84 18.96 53.30
CA THR A 795 -29.55 18.87 54.01
C THR A 795 -28.36 19.29 53.15
N THR A 796 -27.27 19.70 53.79
CA THR A 796 -25.99 20.07 53.16
C THR A 796 -25.01 18.89 53.02
N LEU A 797 -25.44 17.66 53.31
CA LEU A 797 -24.61 16.45 53.25
C LEU A 797 -24.02 16.21 51.86
N ASN A 798 -22.82 15.67 51.77
CA ASN A 798 -22.20 15.37 50.49
C ASN A 798 -22.78 14.08 49.86
N VAL A 799 -22.49 13.84 48.58
CA VAL A 799 -23.08 12.70 47.82
C VAL A 799 -22.64 11.34 48.36
N GLU A 800 -21.47 11.27 48.97
CA GLU A 800 -20.91 10.04 49.55
C GLU A 800 -21.63 9.68 50.86
N GLU A 801 -21.87 10.66 51.73
CA GLU A 801 -22.68 10.51 52.96
C GLU A 801 -24.15 10.16 52.66
N ILE A 802 -24.72 10.72 51.59
CA ILE A 802 -26.09 10.40 51.15
C ILE A 802 -26.16 8.98 50.56
N ALA A 803 -25.12 8.54 49.84
CA ALA A 803 -25.05 7.16 49.34
C ALA A 803 -25.04 6.16 50.50
N ASP A 804 -24.26 6.43 51.55
CA ASP A 804 -24.20 5.60 52.76
C ASP A 804 -25.54 5.60 53.52
N LYS A 805 -26.15 6.77 53.74
CA LYS A 805 -27.45 6.89 54.44
C LYS A 805 -28.61 6.22 53.69
N CYS A 806 -28.58 6.22 52.37
CA CYS A 806 -29.60 5.58 51.53
C CYS A 806 -29.23 4.14 51.14
N HIS A 807 -28.17 3.58 51.75
CA HIS A 807 -27.69 2.21 51.56
C HIS A 807 -27.40 1.83 50.10
N TYR A 808 -26.75 2.74 49.38
CA TYR A 808 -26.18 2.46 48.06
C TYR A 808 -24.78 1.84 48.21
N VAL A 809 -24.47 0.83 47.39
CA VAL A 809 -23.20 0.08 47.46
C VAL A 809 -21.99 0.96 47.13
N SER A 810 -22.17 2.01 46.35
CA SER A 810 -21.16 3.03 46.12
C SER A 810 -21.79 4.37 45.72
N PRO A 811 -21.08 5.49 45.94
CA PRO A 811 -21.51 6.82 45.46
C PRO A 811 -21.66 6.86 43.93
N ASN A 812 -20.83 6.13 43.20
CA ASN A 812 -20.91 6.05 41.74
C ASN A 812 -22.20 5.35 41.27
N TYR A 813 -22.65 4.33 42.00
CA TYR A 813 -23.91 3.64 41.69
C TYR A 813 -25.13 4.53 41.98
N LEU A 814 -25.11 5.30 43.07
CA LEU A 814 -26.10 6.33 43.36
C LEU A 814 -26.18 7.37 42.22
N ILE A 815 -25.03 7.93 41.80
CA ILE A 815 -24.97 8.96 40.75
C ILE A 815 -25.55 8.43 39.43
N ALA A 816 -25.19 7.20 39.04
CA ALA A 816 -25.72 6.58 37.83
C ALA A 816 -27.24 6.34 37.92
N ALA A 817 -27.74 5.84 39.05
CA ALA A 817 -29.16 5.60 39.26
C ALA A 817 -29.99 6.91 39.25
N PHE A 818 -29.45 7.96 39.88
CA PHE A 818 -30.08 9.29 39.92
C PHE A 818 -30.09 9.95 38.53
N TYR A 819 -28.97 9.89 37.80
CA TYR A 819 -28.85 10.43 36.45
C TYR A 819 -29.78 9.73 35.45
N HIS A 820 -29.96 8.41 35.57
CA HIS A 820 -30.89 7.68 34.73
C HIS A 820 -32.35 8.17 34.89
N ARG A 821 -32.73 8.59 36.11
CA ARG A 821 -34.08 9.05 36.43
C ARG A 821 -34.32 10.52 36.11
N TYR A 822 -33.42 11.41 36.53
CA TYR A 822 -33.61 12.86 36.48
C TYR A 822 -32.82 13.53 35.35
N ARG A 823 -32.00 12.77 34.61
CA ARG A 823 -31.13 13.25 33.51
C ARG A 823 -30.15 14.34 33.93
N MET A 824 -29.82 14.40 35.22
CA MET A 824 -28.84 15.30 35.83
C MET A 824 -28.18 14.64 37.04
N THR A 825 -26.98 15.08 37.41
CA THR A 825 -26.28 14.50 38.57
C THR A 825 -26.89 15.02 39.88
N PRO A 826 -26.70 14.32 41.02
CA PRO A 826 -27.18 14.79 42.33
C PRO A 826 -26.72 16.22 42.70
N ASN A 827 -25.49 16.58 42.32
CA ASN A 827 -24.94 17.92 42.54
C ASN A 827 -25.58 18.97 41.61
N ASP A 828 -25.79 18.64 40.34
CA ASP A 828 -26.49 19.52 39.40
C ASP A 828 -27.95 19.72 39.83
N TYR A 829 -28.61 18.67 40.33
CA TYR A 829 -29.96 18.73 40.89
C TYR A 829 -30.02 19.70 42.05
N ARG A 830 -29.12 19.57 43.04
CA ARG A 830 -29.03 20.48 44.19
C ARG A 830 -28.82 21.94 43.78
N ASN A 831 -27.93 22.18 42.81
CA ASN A 831 -27.65 23.52 42.30
C ASN A 831 -28.80 24.10 41.46
N SER A 832 -29.59 23.26 40.79
CA SER A 832 -30.78 23.69 40.03
C SER A 832 -31.96 24.08 40.90
N SER A 833 -32.06 23.51 42.11
CA SER A 833 -33.11 23.81 43.10
C SER A 833 -32.79 24.98 44.05
N ALA A 834 -31.60 25.59 43.94
CA ALA A 834 -31.18 26.75 44.73
C ALA A 834 -31.31 28.10 43.97
N ARG A 835 -32.05 28.13 42.87
CA ARG A 835 -32.45 29.34 42.13
C ARG A 835 -33.96 29.56 42.20
#